data_AF-A0A9D7KSZ2-F1
#
_entry.id   AF-A0A9D7KSZ2-F1
#
_cell.length_a   1.000
_cell.length_b   1.000
_cell.length_c   1.000
_cell.angle_alpha   90.00
_cell.angle_beta   90.00
_cell.angle_gamma   90.00
#
_symmetry.space_group_name_H-M   'P 1'
#
loop_
_entity.id
_entity.type
_entity.pdbx_description
1 polymer ?
#
loop_
_entity_poly.entity_id
_entity_poly.type
_entity_poly.pdbx_seq_one_letter_code
_entity_poly.pdbx_strand_id
1 'polypeptide(L)'
;MTYQTTRVKLSYDLQKSVPTSAEEYIDYEKFKSVFGDEGNMMLVAVKSDQFWDFNFFSDWVKLNNDVRNIKNVTNVLSPSSSVNLVKNSGLERFDMVNIFDPPPKNQQELDSLKQVFMRLPFYEYRLYQPDSSVYLMLISLDRDVLSSIRRITVVDEILQQTTQFEKKYNLELHYSGLPYIRYFQLTTISAEIKMFLILAVIVTILVLFILFRSWIAVVFPLLIIGSGVVISMGLMSLMGYKVSLLTGLIPSLLIVIGIPNSVYMLNKYHVDFKRHGNKIKALTSIIERIGYATFFTNLTTAIGFGVFTFTGVEMLKEFGIITFISISATYLISLIGLPVIFSYLPKPKERDTNHLDDKIFRYIIDKLITWTMHNRRAIFISATVIVIASIIGLFKIKAEGFFLQDVSEKSKVYKDLVFYENNFNGIIPLEIMVAKKQIHETIYDTIISEKIPLSEEDSIITYDTLIVNRRESSGISITSISTLEKLNALQDTLASYPQFSHSLSIIDAMKFARQAYYNGSPRFYELPTQSNLTSNDSRAAAFLKNSQQKSLSENRFIDPTGSITRITVQMEDIGSDSMPELIAELRPKIDSIFNPEAYDVSLTGTGIVSLAGYNYLIKSLIGSVVLALILIAIIMGLQFRSGKVLVLTLLPNLIPLMFTAAIMGYFNIELKPSTVLIFSVAFGIAVDFSIHFMAKYRIELVRHSFNVKETVLVALRETGVSMLYTYIILFFGFIIFAFSEFEGTKNLGILTSITLTIALLTNLLLLPSIIMYFDKNLEATHRKKYQKGKGNYADLINENNKESKN
;
A
#
# COMPACT_ATOMS: atom_id res chain seq x y z
N MET A 1 8.64 8.27 25.65
CA MET A 1 7.88 7.52 24.63
C MET A 1 6.38 7.69 24.77
N THR A 2 5.75 7.36 25.90
CA THR A 2 4.29 7.51 26.10
C THR A 2 3.75 8.90 25.75
N TYR A 3 4.46 9.97 26.13
CA TYR A 3 4.10 11.33 25.74
C TYR A 3 4.10 11.54 24.21
N GLN A 4 5.11 11.02 23.52
CA GLN A 4 5.22 11.13 22.05
C GLN A 4 4.15 10.31 21.34
N THR A 5 3.70 9.19 21.92
CA THR A 5 2.58 8.40 21.39
C THR A 5 1.30 9.25 21.21
N THR A 6 1.06 10.23 22.08
CA THR A 6 -0.11 11.11 21.97
C THR A 6 -0.05 12.10 20.79
N ARG A 7 1.12 12.22 20.14
CA ARG A 7 1.39 13.15 19.04
C ARG A 7 1.46 12.46 17.67
N VAL A 8 1.20 11.15 17.63
CA VAL A 8 1.18 10.38 16.38
C VAL A 8 0.07 10.89 15.46
N LYS A 9 0.41 11.12 14.19
CA LYS A 9 -0.50 11.62 13.16
C LYS A 9 -0.74 10.54 12.11
N LEU A 10 -1.97 10.47 11.58
CA LEU A 10 -2.25 9.66 10.39
C LEU A 10 -1.63 10.31 9.14
N SER A 11 -1.22 9.48 8.18
CA SER A 11 -0.83 9.95 6.85
C SER A 11 -2.09 10.22 6.04
N TYR A 12 -2.16 11.40 5.42
CA TYR A 12 -3.32 11.83 4.60
C TYR A 12 -2.98 11.90 3.10
N ASP A 13 -1.72 11.65 2.75
CA ASP A 13 -1.18 11.75 1.40
C ASP A 13 -1.26 10.41 0.67
N LEU A 14 -1.45 10.45 -0.64
CA LEU A 14 -1.40 9.24 -1.48
C LEU A 14 0.01 8.62 -1.38
N GLN A 15 0.07 7.29 -1.48
CA GLN A 15 1.31 6.53 -1.39
C GLN A 15 2.34 7.10 -2.38
N LYS A 16 3.45 7.69 -1.89
CA LYS A 16 4.59 8.05 -2.74
C LYS A 16 5.33 6.76 -3.13
N SER A 17 4.86 6.10 -4.17
CA SER A 17 5.44 4.88 -4.74
C SER A 17 6.54 5.19 -5.77
N VAL A 18 6.56 6.41 -6.32
CA VAL A 18 7.54 6.88 -7.30
C VAL A 18 8.66 7.70 -6.62
N PRO A 19 9.94 7.45 -6.95
CA PRO A 19 11.04 8.32 -6.52
C PRO A 19 10.89 9.75 -7.06
N THR A 20 11.25 10.75 -6.27
CA THR A 20 11.16 12.17 -6.68
C THR A 20 12.03 12.56 -7.88
N SER A 21 13.02 11.72 -8.21
CA SER A 21 13.91 11.90 -9.37
C SER A 21 13.38 11.26 -10.66
N ALA A 22 12.25 10.55 -10.62
CA ALA A 22 11.68 9.91 -11.81
C ALA A 22 11.01 10.96 -12.72
N GLU A 23 11.06 10.73 -14.03
CA GLU A 23 10.54 11.66 -15.05
C GLU A 23 9.03 11.86 -14.90
N GLU A 24 8.28 10.78 -14.62
CA GLU A 24 6.83 10.80 -14.44
C GLU A 24 6.43 11.69 -13.24
N TYR A 25 7.20 11.65 -12.16
CA TYR A 25 6.97 12.49 -10.98
C TYR A 25 7.28 13.96 -11.27
N ILE A 26 8.38 14.23 -11.99
CA ILE A 26 8.77 15.58 -12.40
C ILE A 26 7.68 16.20 -13.30
N ASP A 27 7.19 15.46 -14.28
CA ASP A 27 6.15 15.93 -15.19
C ASP A 27 4.81 16.16 -14.50
N TYR A 28 4.48 15.35 -13.49
CA TYR A 28 3.30 15.57 -12.66
C TYR A 28 3.40 16.81 -11.78
N GLU A 29 4.56 17.05 -11.15
CA GLU A 29 4.79 18.27 -10.37
C GLU A 29 4.78 19.52 -11.27
N LYS A 30 5.31 19.44 -12.50
CA LYS A 30 5.17 20.50 -13.50
C LYS A 30 3.70 20.77 -13.80
N PHE A 31 2.92 19.74 -14.12
CA PHE A 31 1.49 19.89 -14.38
C PHE A 31 0.77 20.56 -13.20
N LYS A 32 1.03 20.07 -11.99
CA LYS A 32 0.41 20.57 -10.76
C LYS A 32 0.74 22.03 -10.49
N SER A 33 1.94 22.47 -10.84
CA SER A 33 2.36 23.88 -10.69
C SER A 33 1.57 24.83 -11.61
N VAL A 34 1.15 24.37 -12.79
CA VAL A 34 0.42 25.16 -13.78
C VAL A 34 -1.09 25.10 -13.54
N PHE A 35 -1.65 23.89 -13.46
CA PHE A 35 -3.10 23.67 -13.43
C PHE A 35 -3.65 23.45 -12.01
N GLY A 36 -2.82 22.95 -11.09
CA GLY A 36 -3.21 22.57 -9.73
C GLY A 36 -3.44 21.07 -9.58
N ASP A 37 -3.89 20.65 -8.40
CA ASP A 37 -4.15 19.23 -8.08
C ASP A 37 -5.43 18.73 -8.76
N GLU A 38 -5.36 17.60 -9.48
CA GLU A 38 -6.48 16.94 -10.19
C GLU A 38 -7.47 16.25 -9.25
N GLY A 39 -7.15 16.12 -7.96
CA GLY A 39 -7.88 15.23 -7.05
C GLY A 39 -8.95 15.86 -6.16
N ASN A 40 -9.46 17.05 -6.48
CA ASN A 40 -10.40 17.76 -5.60
C ASN A 40 -11.89 17.50 -5.88
N MET A 41 -12.22 16.73 -6.93
CA MET A 41 -13.61 16.44 -7.28
C MET A 41 -14.06 15.09 -6.74
N MET A 42 -15.20 15.10 -6.05
CA MET A 42 -15.99 13.93 -5.69
C MET A 42 -17.14 13.78 -6.69
N LEU A 43 -17.45 12.55 -7.06
CA LEU A 43 -18.49 12.21 -8.03
C LEU A 43 -19.63 11.49 -7.33
N VAL A 44 -20.87 11.89 -7.62
CA VAL A 44 -22.09 11.16 -7.20
C VAL A 44 -22.92 10.89 -8.44
N ALA A 45 -23.23 9.61 -8.69
CA ALA A 45 -24.01 9.19 -9.83
C ALA A 45 -25.36 8.61 -9.38
N VAL A 46 -26.38 8.89 -10.16
CA VAL A 46 -27.72 8.32 -9.99
C VAL A 46 -28.17 7.71 -11.31
N LYS A 47 -28.68 6.48 -11.25
CA LYS A 47 -29.37 5.82 -12.37
C LYS A 47 -30.86 5.83 -12.09
N SER A 48 -31.63 6.62 -12.84
CA SER A 48 -33.07 6.73 -12.62
C SER A 48 -33.79 7.22 -13.86
N ASP A 49 -34.82 6.47 -14.29
CA ASP A 49 -35.73 6.91 -15.35
C ASP A 49 -36.66 8.05 -14.88
N GLN A 50 -36.82 8.20 -13.56
CA GLN A 50 -37.60 9.27 -12.92
C GLN A 50 -36.80 10.58 -12.77
N PHE A 51 -35.55 10.65 -13.26
CA PHE A 51 -34.70 11.82 -13.03
C PHE A 51 -35.35 13.14 -13.48
N TRP A 52 -36.13 13.09 -14.56
CA TRP A 52 -36.84 14.24 -15.13
C TRP A 52 -38.30 14.36 -14.66
N ASP A 53 -38.72 13.60 -13.64
CA ASP A 53 -40.00 13.81 -12.99
C ASP A 53 -39.90 15.02 -12.06
N PHE A 54 -40.92 15.89 -12.07
CA PHE A 54 -40.90 17.15 -11.34
C PHE A 54 -40.52 17.03 -9.86
N ASN A 55 -41.13 16.07 -9.14
CA ASN A 55 -40.84 15.88 -7.71
C ASN A 55 -39.39 15.41 -7.48
N PHE A 56 -38.92 14.46 -8.31
CA PHE A 56 -37.57 13.95 -8.25
C PHE A 56 -36.55 15.05 -8.52
N PHE A 57 -36.72 15.78 -9.63
CA PHE A 57 -35.82 16.84 -10.03
C PHE A 57 -35.83 18.00 -9.02
N SER A 58 -36.99 18.34 -8.45
CA SER A 58 -37.09 19.36 -7.40
C SER A 58 -36.31 18.97 -6.13
N ASP A 59 -36.38 17.70 -5.72
CA ASP A 59 -35.57 17.20 -4.61
C ASP A 59 -34.08 17.13 -4.96
N TRP A 60 -33.74 16.84 -6.22
CA TRP A 60 -32.36 16.86 -6.70
C TRP A 60 -31.77 18.28 -6.68
N VAL A 61 -32.54 19.28 -7.11
CA VAL A 61 -32.17 20.71 -6.99
C VAL A 61 -31.92 21.08 -5.52
N LYS A 62 -32.80 20.61 -4.62
CA LYS A 62 -32.63 20.83 -3.17
C LYS A 62 -31.34 20.18 -2.66
N LEU A 63 -31.09 18.91 -2.98
CA LEU A 63 -29.87 18.20 -2.61
C LEU A 63 -28.62 18.93 -3.12
N ASN A 64 -28.64 19.40 -4.38
CA ASN A 64 -27.55 20.15 -5.00
C ASN A 64 -27.23 21.43 -4.23
N ASN A 65 -28.25 22.15 -3.74
CA ASN A 65 -28.10 23.35 -2.93
C ASN A 65 -27.64 23.04 -1.50
N ASP A 66 -28.19 22.00 -0.88
CA ASP A 66 -27.81 21.56 0.47
C ASP A 66 -26.32 21.16 0.50
N VAL A 67 -25.86 20.42 -0.52
CA VAL A 67 -24.44 20.06 -0.69
C VAL A 67 -23.57 21.28 -0.97
N ARG A 68 -24.03 22.22 -1.82
CA ARG A 68 -23.29 23.46 -2.12
C ARG A 68 -23.08 24.35 -0.90
N ASN A 69 -23.97 24.29 0.09
CA ASN A 69 -23.88 25.06 1.33
C ASN A 69 -22.95 24.43 2.38
N ILE A 70 -22.46 23.20 2.16
CA ILE A 70 -21.49 22.56 3.05
C ILE A 70 -20.18 23.34 3.05
N LYS A 71 -19.62 23.57 4.24
CA LYS A 71 -18.36 24.30 4.38
C LYS A 71 -17.23 23.54 3.66
N ASN A 72 -16.39 24.26 2.91
CA ASN A 72 -15.30 23.71 2.08
C ASN A 72 -15.75 22.91 0.84
N VAL A 73 -17.04 22.91 0.50
CA VAL A 73 -17.48 22.65 -0.88
C VAL A 73 -17.36 23.96 -1.65
N THR A 74 -16.56 23.97 -2.72
CA THR A 74 -16.30 25.17 -3.52
C THR A 74 -17.28 25.30 -4.67
N ASN A 75 -17.69 24.18 -5.26
CA ASN A 75 -18.60 24.15 -6.40
C ASN A 75 -19.37 22.83 -6.46
N VAL A 76 -20.58 22.88 -7.02
CA VAL A 76 -21.39 21.69 -7.31
C VAL A 76 -21.98 21.81 -8.70
N LEU A 77 -21.55 20.94 -9.61
CA LEU A 77 -22.02 20.90 -10.99
C LEU A 77 -22.84 19.61 -11.22
N SER A 78 -24.11 19.77 -11.57
CA SER A 78 -25.02 18.69 -11.94
C SER A 78 -25.98 19.18 -13.03
N PRO A 79 -26.84 18.34 -13.62
CA PRO A 79 -27.85 18.82 -14.57
C PRO A 79 -28.63 20.02 -14.04
N SER A 80 -28.98 20.05 -12.75
CA SER A 80 -29.71 21.16 -12.12
C SER A 80 -28.93 22.47 -11.98
N SER A 81 -27.59 22.43 -11.96
CA SER A 81 -26.73 23.62 -11.92
C SER A 81 -25.99 23.86 -13.24
N SER A 82 -26.47 23.26 -14.32
CA SER A 82 -25.92 23.43 -15.66
C SER A 82 -26.13 24.85 -16.19
N VAL A 83 -25.20 25.30 -17.02
CA VAL A 83 -25.11 26.66 -17.54
C VAL A 83 -25.14 26.61 -19.06
N ASN A 84 -25.94 27.50 -19.66
CA ASN A 84 -25.91 27.75 -21.08
C ASN A 84 -25.14 29.04 -21.37
N LEU A 85 -24.44 29.09 -22.50
CA LEU A 85 -23.81 30.32 -23.01
C LEU A 85 -24.78 31.01 -23.97
N VAL A 86 -25.11 32.26 -23.67
CA VAL A 86 -25.99 33.08 -24.51
C VAL A 86 -25.21 34.27 -25.06
N LYS A 87 -25.26 34.47 -26.38
CA LYS A 87 -24.58 35.56 -27.05
C LYS A 87 -25.15 36.92 -26.66
N ASN A 88 -24.34 37.79 -26.07
CA ASN A 88 -24.66 39.19 -25.85
C ASN A 88 -23.92 40.07 -26.87
N SER A 89 -24.64 40.41 -27.95
CA SER A 89 -24.05 41.19 -29.05
C SER A 89 -23.73 42.64 -28.68
N GLY A 90 -24.39 43.20 -27.66
CA GLY A 90 -24.17 44.58 -27.22
C GLY A 90 -22.89 44.77 -26.40
N LEU A 91 -22.53 43.77 -25.60
CA LEU A 91 -21.33 43.78 -24.75
C LEU A 91 -20.17 42.95 -25.31
N GLU A 92 -20.35 42.38 -26.50
CA GLU A 92 -19.39 41.49 -27.17
C GLU A 92 -18.81 40.39 -26.26
N ARG A 93 -19.70 39.72 -25.51
CA ARG A 93 -19.37 38.62 -24.58
C ARG A 93 -20.48 37.56 -24.56
N PHE A 94 -20.22 36.43 -23.91
CA PHE A 94 -21.27 35.48 -23.54
C PHE A 94 -21.75 35.77 -22.12
N ASP A 95 -23.07 35.77 -21.95
CA ASP A 95 -23.66 35.70 -20.63
C ASP A 95 -23.88 34.22 -20.28
N MET A 96 -23.39 33.82 -19.10
CA MET A 96 -23.63 32.50 -18.53
C MET A 96 -25.01 32.49 -17.86
N VAL A 97 -25.94 31.72 -18.42
CA VAL A 97 -27.31 31.61 -17.91
C VAL A 97 -27.51 30.23 -17.32
N ASN A 98 -27.78 30.15 -16.02
CA ASN A 98 -28.18 28.92 -15.36
C ASN A 98 -29.48 28.39 -16.01
N ILE A 99 -29.49 27.14 -16.45
CA ILE A 99 -30.62 26.58 -17.20
C ILE A 99 -31.85 26.41 -16.29
N PHE A 100 -31.63 26.08 -15.01
CA PHE A 100 -32.70 25.79 -14.05
C PHE A 100 -32.77 26.82 -12.90
N ASP A 101 -32.45 28.08 -13.20
CA ASP A 101 -32.57 29.19 -12.24
C ASP A 101 -33.43 30.34 -12.84
N PRO A 102 -34.63 30.61 -12.28
CA PRO A 102 -35.22 29.96 -11.11
C PRO A 102 -35.58 28.48 -11.36
N PRO A 103 -35.70 27.66 -10.30
CA PRO A 103 -36.12 26.27 -10.44
C PRO A 103 -37.49 26.13 -11.11
N PRO A 104 -37.72 25.07 -11.91
CA PRO A 104 -38.99 24.86 -12.59
C PRO A 104 -40.13 24.72 -11.57
N LYS A 105 -41.34 25.17 -11.94
CA LYS A 105 -42.53 25.16 -11.07
C LYS A 105 -43.48 24.00 -11.33
N ASN A 106 -43.36 23.35 -12.49
CA ASN A 106 -44.18 22.22 -12.89
C ASN A 106 -43.45 21.37 -13.95
N GLN A 107 -44.04 20.22 -14.31
CA GLN A 107 -43.47 19.29 -15.29
C GLN A 107 -43.27 19.92 -16.67
N GLN A 108 -44.19 20.77 -17.14
CA GLN A 108 -44.11 21.37 -18.47
C GLN A 108 -42.91 22.33 -18.60
N GLU A 109 -42.64 23.11 -17.56
CA GLU A 109 -41.47 23.98 -17.48
C GLU A 109 -40.18 23.15 -17.41
N LEU A 110 -40.17 22.08 -16.61
CA LEU A 110 -39.03 21.15 -16.53
C LEU A 110 -38.74 20.50 -17.88
N ASP A 111 -39.75 20.01 -18.61
CA ASP A 111 -39.59 19.40 -19.92
C ASP A 111 -39.01 20.37 -20.95
N SER A 112 -39.42 21.64 -20.87
CA SER A 112 -38.90 22.71 -21.74
C SER A 112 -37.43 23.00 -21.46
N LEU A 113 -37.04 23.11 -20.18
CA LEU A 113 -35.66 23.32 -19.76
C LEU A 113 -34.77 22.10 -20.03
N LYS A 114 -35.31 20.89 -19.85
CA LYS A 114 -34.68 19.63 -20.25
C LYS A 114 -34.31 19.65 -21.73
N GLN A 115 -35.19 20.10 -22.62
CA GLN A 115 -34.87 20.20 -24.05
C GLN A 115 -33.70 21.17 -24.33
N VAL A 116 -33.56 22.25 -23.55
CA VAL A 116 -32.40 23.14 -23.66
C VAL A 116 -31.14 22.42 -23.22
N PHE A 117 -31.16 21.76 -22.06
CA PHE A 117 -30.03 20.99 -21.53
C PHE A 117 -29.57 19.89 -22.50
N MET A 118 -30.50 19.09 -23.02
CA MET A 118 -30.20 17.98 -23.94
C MET A 118 -29.71 18.44 -25.32
N ARG A 119 -29.84 19.73 -25.66
CA ARG A 119 -29.26 20.32 -26.88
C ARG A 119 -27.81 20.75 -26.72
N LEU A 120 -27.19 20.54 -25.56
CA LEU A 120 -25.81 20.92 -25.28
C LEU A 120 -24.92 19.67 -25.25
N PRO A 121 -24.25 19.32 -26.37
CA PRO A 121 -23.31 18.19 -26.40
C PRO A 121 -22.16 18.35 -25.40
N PHE A 122 -21.87 19.57 -24.95
CA PHE A 122 -20.87 19.85 -23.93
C PHE A 122 -21.08 19.05 -22.63
N TYR A 123 -22.31 18.69 -22.27
CA TYR A 123 -22.61 17.95 -21.04
C TYR A 123 -22.72 16.42 -21.23
N GLU A 124 -22.69 15.96 -22.48
CA GLU A 124 -22.73 14.55 -22.84
C GLU A 124 -21.48 13.83 -22.31
N TYR A 125 -21.66 12.67 -21.66
CA TYR A 125 -20.62 11.91 -20.96
C TYR A 125 -19.88 12.68 -19.83
N ARG A 126 -20.37 13.86 -19.45
CA ARG A 126 -19.79 14.69 -18.35
C ARG A 126 -20.74 14.90 -17.20
N LEU A 127 -22.03 15.10 -17.49
CA LEU A 127 -23.10 15.22 -16.48
C LEU A 127 -24.21 14.20 -16.67
N TYR A 128 -24.28 13.55 -17.82
CA TYR A 128 -25.20 12.46 -18.08
C TYR A 128 -24.66 11.53 -19.17
N GLN A 129 -25.14 10.30 -19.17
CA GLN A 129 -24.88 9.34 -20.25
C GLN A 129 -26.13 9.21 -21.13
N PRO A 130 -26.02 9.37 -22.47
CA PRO A 130 -27.16 9.35 -23.38
C PRO A 130 -28.02 8.08 -23.33
N ASP A 131 -27.38 6.92 -23.15
CA ASP A 131 -28.02 5.61 -23.38
C ASP A 131 -28.53 4.91 -22.11
N SER A 132 -28.20 5.41 -20.90
CA SER A 132 -28.33 4.62 -19.66
C SER A 132 -29.12 5.28 -18.53
N SER A 133 -29.73 6.45 -18.75
CA SER A 133 -30.43 7.25 -17.71
C SER A 133 -29.54 7.52 -16.47
N VAL A 134 -28.23 7.64 -16.67
CA VAL A 134 -27.26 7.95 -15.61
C VAL A 134 -26.95 9.43 -15.62
N TYR A 135 -27.02 10.06 -14.45
CA TYR A 135 -26.75 11.49 -14.24
C TYR A 135 -25.72 11.68 -13.13
N LEU A 136 -24.87 12.70 -13.27
CA LEU A 136 -23.78 12.98 -12.35
C LEU A 136 -23.97 14.29 -11.58
N MET A 137 -23.48 14.30 -10.35
CA MET A 137 -23.20 15.48 -9.55
C MET A 137 -21.69 15.48 -9.24
N LEU A 138 -21.00 16.49 -9.74
CA LEU A 138 -19.60 16.76 -9.49
C LEU A 138 -19.50 17.74 -8.31
N ILE A 139 -18.84 17.34 -7.24
CA ILE A 139 -18.68 18.13 -6.02
C ILE A 139 -17.21 18.48 -5.88
N SER A 140 -16.87 19.75 -6.09
CA SER A 140 -15.52 20.26 -5.91
C SER A 140 -15.28 20.62 -4.46
N LEU A 141 -14.22 20.04 -3.88
CA LEU A 141 -13.77 20.37 -2.53
C LEU A 141 -12.61 21.37 -2.57
N ASP A 142 -12.50 22.11 -1.49
CA ASP A 142 -11.35 22.97 -1.22
C ASP A 142 -10.05 22.16 -1.15
N ARG A 143 -8.97 22.67 -1.75
CA ARG A 143 -7.69 21.97 -1.90
C ARG A 143 -7.04 21.71 -0.54
N ASP A 144 -7.16 22.64 0.39
CA ASP A 144 -6.58 22.54 1.73
C ASP A 144 -7.23 21.43 2.58
N VAL A 145 -8.41 20.98 2.18
CA VAL A 145 -9.12 19.89 2.87
C VAL A 145 -8.61 18.52 2.44
N LEU A 146 -8.09 18.38 1.21
CA LEU A 146 -7.74 17.09 0.58
C LEU A 146 -6.60 16.32 1.27
N SER A 147 -5.71 16.97 2.00
CA SER A 147 -4.63 16.32 2.76
C SER A 147 -4.83 16.46 4.27
N SER A 148 -6.07 16.73 4.71
CA SER A 148 -6.40 17.01 6.10
C SER A 148 -7.46 16.08 6.69
N ILE A 149 -7.51 16.01 8.02
CA ILE A 149 -8.57 15.30 8.74
C ILE A 149 -9.96 15.91 8.50
N ARG A 150 -10.04 17.19 8.09
CA ARG A 150 -11.31 17.88 7.83
C ARG A 150 -12.08 17.25 6.66
N ARG A 151 -11.39 16.56 5.74
CA ARG A 151 -12.03 15.81 4.66
C ARG A 151 -13.08 14.83 5.19
N ILE A 152 -12.81 14.20 6.34
CA ILE A 152 -13.73 13.23 6.93
C ILE A 152 -15.07 13.91 7.22
N THR A 153 -15.04 15.05 7.90
CA THR A 153 -16.24 15.83 8.22
C THR A 153 -16.99 16.28 6.98
N VAL A 154 -16.29 16.81 5.97
CA VAL A 154 -16.92 17.31 4.74
C VAL A 154 -17.59 16.17 3.97
N VAL A 155 -16.91 15.03 3.80
CA VAL A 155 -17.47 13.87 3.08
C VAL A 155 -18.60 13.23 3.89
N ASP A 156 -18.50 13.16 5.22
CA ASP A 156 -19.61 12.68 6.08
C ASP A 156 -20.87 13.54 5.92
N GLU A 157 -20.73 14.87 5.90
CA GLU A 157 -21.86 15.79 5.68
C GLU A 157 -22.48 15.59 4.29
N ILE A 158 -21.67 15.39 3.24
CA ILE A 158 -22.16 15.07 1.89
C ILE A 158 -22.94 13.75 1.91
N LEU A 159 -22.33 12.69 2.46
CA LEU A 159 -22.95 11.36 2.54
C LEU A 159 -24.25 11.39 3.35
N GLN A 160 -24.34 12.21 4.38
CA GLN A 160 -25.56 12.38 5.16
C GLN A 160 -26.70 12.98 4.33
N GLN A 161 -26.42 13.97 3.46
CA GLN A 161 -27.43 14.55 2.57
C GLN A 161 -27.86 13.56 1.48
N THR A 162 -26.89 12.89 0.85
CA THR A 162 -27.17 11.94 -0.25
C THR A 162 -27.90 10.69 0.25
N THR A 163 -27.59 10.20 1.46
CA THR A 163 -28.28 9.04 2.07
C THR A 163 -29.77 9.34 2.36
N GLN A 164 -30.11 10.59 2.69
CA GLN A 164 -31.52 10.98 2.85
C GLN A 164 -32.28 10.90 1.52
N PHE A 165 -31.62 11.30 0.44
CA PHE A 165 -32.16 11.19 -0.92
C PHE A 165 -32.34 9.72 -1.36
N GLU A 166 -31.32 8.88 -1.14
CA GLU A 166 -31.38 7.42 -1.39
C GLU A 166 -32.60 6.78 -0.71
N LYS A 167 -32.82 7.08 0.58
CA LYS A 167 -33.95 6.54 1.35
C LYS A 167 -35.31 7.02 0.86
N LYS A 168 -35.42 8.28 0.43
CA LYS A 168 -36.69 8.85 -0.05
C LYS A 168 -37.17 8.17 -1.33
N TYR A 169 -36.26 7.88 -2.24
CA TYR A 169 -36.57 7.31 -3.56
C TYR A 169 -36.31 5.80 -3.66
N ASN A 170 -35.85 5.16 -2.58
CA ASN A 170 -35.48 3.75 -2.54
C ASN A 170 -34.55 3.36 -3.70
N LEU A 171 -33.51 4.17 -3.89
CA LEU A 171 -32.48 3.98 -4.92
C LEU A 171 -31.10 3.97 -4.30
N GLU A 172 -30.11 3.50 -5.06
CA GLU A 172 -28.70 3.51 -4.68
C GLU A 172 -27.97 4.61 -5.47
N LEU A 173 -27.22 5.45 -4.76
CA LEU A 173 -26.26 6.37 -5.36
C LEU A 173 -24.87 5.74 -5.37
N HIS A 174 -24.12 6.04 -6.43
CA HIS A 174 -22.76 5.54 -6.64
C HIS A 174 -21.74 6.67 -6.47
N TYR A 175 -20.72 6.45 -5.66
CA TYR A 175 -19.75 7.46 -5.26
C TYR A 175 -18.36 7.18 -5.85
N SER A 176 -17.69 8.21 -6.35
CA SER A 176 -16.32 8.10 -6.86
C SER A 176 -15.55 9.41 -6.66
N GLY A 177 -14.34 9.49 -7.21
CA GLY A 177 -13.42 10.60 -7.07
C GLY A 177 -12.47 10.43 -5.89
N LEU A 178 -11.29 11.02 -6.03
CA LEU A 178 -10.20 10.92 -5.05
C LEU A 178 -10.59 11.33 -3.61
N PRO A 179 -11.45 12.35 -3.37
CA PRO A 179 -11.87 12.67 -2.02
C PRO A 179 -12.63 11.53 -1.32
N TYR A 180 -13.53 10.86 -2.02
CA TYR A 180 -14.32 9.76 -1.48
C TYR A 180 -13.46 8.50 -1.27
N ILE A 181 -12.63 8.14 -2.26
CA ILE A 181 -11.71 7.00 -2.15
C ILE A 181 -10.77 7.18 -0.94
N ARG A 182 -10.17 8.37 -0.78
CA ARG A 182 -9.28 8.65 0.35
C ARG A 182 -10.02 8.74 1.68
N TYR A 183 -11.28 9.20 1.70
CA TYR A 183 -12.14 9.12 2.88
C TYR A 183 -12.33 7.68 3.34
N PHE A 184 -12.71 6.79 2.41
CA PHE A 184 -12.89 5.37 2.69
C PHE A 184 -11.61 4.74 3.22
N GLN A 185 -10.48 4.95 2.51
CA GLN A 185 -9.19 4.41 2.95
C GLN A 185 -8.82 4.83 4.39
N LEU A 186 -8.96 6.11 4.73
CA LEU A 186 -8.59 6.60 6.07
C LEU A 186 -9.49 6.09 7.18
N THR A 187 -10.80 6.06 6.94
CA THR A 187 -11.77 5.61 7.93
C THR A 187 -11.62 4.11 8.18
N THR A 188 -11.42 3.32 7.13
CA THR A 188 -11.12 1.89 7.23
C THR A 188 -9.78 1.63 7.93
N ILE A 189 -8.69 2.28 7.54
CA ILE A 189 -7.37 2.13 8.21
C ILE A 189 -7.48 2.44 9.70
N SER A 190 -8.14 3.55 10.06
CA SER A 190 -8.29 3.97 11.45
C SER A 190 -9.10 2.97 12.29
N ALA A 191 -10.13 2.36 11.70
CA ALA A 191 -10.93 1.32 12.34
C ALA A 191 -10.13 0.02 12.50
N GLU A 192 -9.41 -0.39 11.45
CA GLU A 192 -8.62 -1.61 11.43
C GLU A 192 -7.45 -1.59 12.42
N ILE A 193 -6.72 -0.48 12.56
CA ILE A 193 -5.63 -0.38 13.55
C ILE A 193 -6.16 -0.67 14.96
N LYS A 194 -7.32 -0.10 15.32
CA LYS A 194 -7.96 -0.35 16.62
C LYS A 194 -8.40 -1.81 16.75
N MET A 195 -9.05 -2.34 15.70
CA MET A 195 -9.51 -3.72 15.66
C MET A 195 -8.35 -4.71 15.82
N PHE A 196 -7.28 -4.59 15.02
CA PHE A 196 -6.13 -5.48 15.08
C PHE A 196 -5.39 -5.38 16.40
N LEU A 197 -5.24 -4.19 16.98
CA LEU A 197 -4.62 -4.04 18.29
C LEU A 197 -5.42 -4.77 19.37
N ILE A 198 -6.74 -4.59 19.41
CA ILE A 198 -7.63 -5.24 20.38
C ILE A 198 -7.62 -6.76 20.17
N LEU A 199 -7.79 -7.22 18.92
CA LEU A 199 -7.78 -8.64 18.58
C LEU A 199 -6.43 -9.29 18.92
N ALA A 200 -5.30 -8.66 18.61
CA ALA A 200 -3.97 -9.19 18.91
C ALA A 200 -3.79 -9.42 20.40
N VAL A 201 -4.20 -8.47 21.24
CA VAL A 201 -4.16 -8.60 22.72
C VAL A 201 -5.07 -9.73 23.19
N ILE A 202 -6.34 -9.75 22.77
CA ILE A 202 -7.32 -10.77 23.20
C ILE A 202 -6.86 -12.17 22.81
N VAL A 203 -6.47 -12.36 21.53
CA VAL A 203 -6.03 -13.65 21.01
C VAL A 203 -4.76 -14.11 21.72
N THR A 204 -3.81 -13.20 21.96
CA THR A 204 -2.57 -13.52 22.68
C THR A 204 -2.85 -13.90 24.13
N ILE A 205 -3.73 -13.17 24.84
CA ILE A 205 -4.16 -13.53 26.20
C ILE A 205 -4.74 -14.95 26.21
N LEU A 206 -5.67 -15.23 25.30
CA LEU A 206 -6.35 -16.51 25.20
C LEU A 206 -5.36 -17.64 24.92
N VAL A 207 -4.49 -17.48 23.92
CA VAL A 207 -3.51 -18.50 23.53
C VAL A 207 -2.49 -18.73 24.66
N LEU A 208 -1.90 -17.67 25.21
CA LEU A 208 -0.94 -17.82 26.32
C LEU A 208 -1.58 -18.44 27.55
N PHE A 209 -2.82 -18.08 27.87
CA PHE A 209 -3.52 -18.67 29.00
C PHE A 209 -3.81 -20.15 28.77
N ILE A 210 -4.20 -20.56 27.55
CA ILE A 210 -4.40 -21.98 27.21
C ILE A 210 -3.09 -22.77 27.34
N LEU A 211 -1.98 -22.22 26.83
CA LEU A 211 -0.67 -22.89 26.82
C LEU A 211 -0.04 -22.99 28.21
N PHE A 212 -0.03 -21.90 28.98
CA PHE A 212 0.67 -21.85 30.28
C PHE A 212 -0.25 -22.04 31.48
N ARG A 213 -1.57 -21.86 31.33
CA ARG A 213 -2.59 -21.94 32.38
C ARG A 213 -2.28 -21.09 33.62
N SER A 214 -1.54 -19.99 33.43
CA SER A 214 -1.05 -19.11 34.49
C SER A 214 -1.18 -17.65 34.08
N TRP A 215 -1.82 -16.84 34.92
CA TRP A 215 -1.97 -15.39 34.68
C TRP A 215 -0.63 -14.65 34.72
N ILE A 216 0.33 -15.14 35.50
CA ILE A 216 1.69 -14.58 35.56
C ILE A 216 2.39 -14.76 34.21
N ALA A 217 2.22 -15.92 33.59
CA ALA A 217 2.75 -16.24 32.27
C ALA A 217 2.08 -15.46 31.12
N VAL A 218 0.98 -14.75 31.40
CA VAL A 218 0.24 -13.95 30.42
C VAL A 218 0.55 -12.46 30.59
N VAL A 219 0.34 -11.94 31.81
CA VAL A 219 0.38 -10.51 32.09
C VAL A 219 1.78 -9.92 31.90
N PHE A 220 2.83 -10.56 32.40
CA PHE A 220 4.18 -9.98 32.34
C PHE A 220 4.78 -9.94 30.93
N PRO A 221 4.69 -11.02 30.11
CA PRO A 221 5.03 -10.93 28.69
C PRO A 221 4.27 -9.82 27.96
N LEU A 222 2.96 -9.69 28.18
CA LEU A 222 2.15 -8.64 27.57
C LEU A 222 2.55 -7.24 28.01
N LEU A 223 2.88 -7.03 29.29
CA LEU A 223 3.36 -5.72 29.78
C LEU A 223 4.68 -5.32 29.12
N ILE A 224 5.62 -6.26 29.01
CA ILE A 224 6.91 -6.03 28.34
C ILE A 224 6.70 -5.65 26.88
N ILE A 225 5.85 -6.38 26.17
CA ILE A 225 5.64 -6.15 24.75
C ILE A 225 4.78 -4.90 24.50
N GLY A 226 3.85 -4.60 25.40
CA GLY A 226 3.13 -3.32 25.41
C GLY A 226 4.09 -2.13 25.52
N SER A 227 5.19 -2.24 26.28
CA SER A 227 6.22 -1.20 26.29
C SER A 227 6.94 -1.05 24.94
N GLY A 228 7.16 -2.15 24.23
CA GLY A 228 7.68 -2.17 22.85
C GLY A 228 6.73 -1.48 21.87
N VAL A 229 5.42 -1.72 21.98
CA VAL A 229 4.40 -1.02 21.20
C VAL A 229 4.42 0.48 21.47
N VAL A 230 4.50 0.90 22.74
CA VAL A 230 4.61 2.33 23.10
C VAL A 230 5.89 2.96 22.53
N ILE A 231 7.00 2.24 22.53
CA ILE A 231 8.26 2.69 21.89
C ILE A 231 8.07 2.86 20.39
N SER A 232 7.44 1.89 19.70
CA SER A 232 7.22 1.99 18.26
C SER A 232 6.41 3.21 17.85
N MET A 233 5.29 3.46 18.54
CA MET A 233 4.45 4.64 18.31
C MET A 233 5.18 5.95 18.69
N GLY A 234 5.94 5.92 19.79
CA GLY A 234 6.75 7.06 20.21
C GLY A 234 7.86 7.41 19.21
N LEU A 235 8.48 6.40 18.59
CA LEU A 235 9.50 6.57 17.56
C LEU A 235 8.91 7.18 16.29
N MET A 236 7.71 6.75 15.86
CA MET A 236 7.03 7.37 14.72
C MET A 236 6.88 8.88 14.93
N SER A 237 6.38 9.29 16.10
CA SER A 237 6.24 10.71 16.43
C SER A 237 7.58 11.45 16.55
N LEU A 238 8.64 10.80 17.06
CA LEU A 238 9.97 11.42 17.20
C LEU A 238 10.66 11.64 15.85
N MET A 239 10.45 10.72 14.91
CA MET A 239 11.03 10.78 13.57
C MET A 239 10.17 11.58 12.59
N GLY A 240 9.01 12.07 13.01
CA GLY A 240 8.07 12.79 12.14
C GLY A 240 7.30 11.89 11.18
N TYR A 241 7.38 10.58 11.34
CA TYR A 241 6.69 9.62 10.48
C TYR A 241 5.19 9.58 10.79
N LYS A 242 4.39 9.53 9.73
CA LYS A 242 2.93 9.44 9.82
C LYS A 242 2.48 7.98 9.77
N VAL A 243 1.32 7.68 10.36
CA VAL A 243 0.73 6.34 10.32
C VAL A 243 0.08 6.11 8.97
N SER A 244 0.63 5.18 8.19
CA SER A 244 0.10 4.70 6.91
C SER A 244 -0.56 3.32 7.08
N LEU A 245 -1.08 2.76 5.99
CA LEU A 245 -1.61 1.39 5.97
C LEU A 245 -0.60 0.37 6.52
N LEU A 246 0.68 0.49 6.14
CA LEU A 246 1.73 -0.45 6.57
C LEU A 246 2.21 -0.15 7.99
N THR A 247 2.55 1.10 8.30
CA THR A 247 3.06 1.45 9.64
C THR A 247 1.99 1.29 10.73
N GLY A 248 0.71 1.40 10.37
CA GLY A 248 -0.42 1.08 11.24
C GLY A 248 -0.48 -0.37 11.73
N LEU A 249 0.15 -1.32 11.01
CA LEU A 249 0.21 -2.74 11.40
C LEU A 249 1.30 -3.03 12.45
N ILE A 250 2.29 -2.15 12.60
CA ILE A 250 3.45 -2.36 13.49
C ILE A 250 3.04 -2.70 14.94
N PRO A 251 2.09 -1.99 15.58
CA PRO A 251 1.65 -2.32 16.94
C PRO A 251 1.17 -3.76 17.10
N SER A 252 0.29 -4.22 16.21
CA SER A 252 -0.21 -5.60 16.20
C SER A 252 0.88 -6.61 15.88
N LEU A 253 1.74 -6.33 14.90
CA LEU A 253 2.86 -7.20 14.52
C LEU A 253 3.86 -7.37 15.67
N LEU A 254 4.17 -6.30 16.40
CA LEU A 254 5.07 -6.35 17.57
C LEU A 254 4.50 -7.19 18.70
N ILE A 255 3.18 -7.17 18.91
CA ILE A 255 2.52 -8.07 19.87
C ILE A 255 2.76 -9.52 19.45
N VAL A 256 2.46 -9.84 18.20
CA VAL A 256 2.56 -11.22 17.70
C VAL A 256 4.00 -11.73 17.71
N ILE A 257 4.96 -10.95 17.22
CA ILE A 257 6.37 -11.33 17.07
C ILE A 257 7.14 -11.26 18.40
N GLY A 258 6.76 -10.36 19.30
CA GLY A 258 7.44 -10.18 20.59
C GLY A 258 7.16 -11.31 21.60
N ILE A 259 5.98 -11.92 21.55
CA ILE A 259 5.55 -12.94 22.53
C ILE A 259 6.43 -14.20 22.49
N PRO A 260 6.77 -14.78 21.32
CA PRO A 260 7.68 -15.93 21.22
C PRO A 260 8.95 -15.82 22.07
N ASN A 261 9.62 -14.66 22.08
CA ASN A 261 10.83 -14.46 22.88
C ASN A 261 10.57 -14.65 24.38
N SER A 262 9.47 -14.08 24.86
CA SER A 262 9.05 -14.22 26.24
C SER A 262 8.68 -15.66 26.57
N VAL A 263 8.04 -16.36 25.64
CA VAL A 263 7.66 -17.77 25.75
C VAL A 263 8.89 -18.68 25.83
N TYR A 264 9.92 -18.46 25.01
CA TYR A 264 11.17 -19.22 25.09
C TYR A 264 11.88 -19.02 26.44
N MET A 265 12.00 -17.77 26.89
CA MET A 265 12.62 -17.45 28.18
C MET A 265 11.83 -18.04 29.36
N LEU A 266 10.50 -17.93 29.32
CA LEU A 266 9.62 -18.47 30.36
C LEU A 266 9.64 -20.00 30.38
N ASN A 267 9.57 -20.65 29.22
CA ASN A 267 9.61 -22.10 29.14
C ASN A 267 10.91 -22.64 29.75
N LYS A 268 12.04 -22.00 29.42
CA LYS A 268 13.33 -22.37 29.97
C LYS A 268 13.45 -22.17 31.46
N TYR A 269 12.95 -21.04 31.95
CA TYR A 269 12.87 -20.78 33.38
C TYR A 269 12.19 -21.93 34.12
N HIS A 270 11.02 -22.35 33.62
CA HIS A 270 10.26 -23.45 34.19
C HIS A 270 10.98 -24.81 34.07
N VAL A 271 11.60 -25.11 32.93
CA VAL A 271 12.37 -26.35 32.72
C VAL A 271 13.54 -26.44 33.70
N ASP A 272 14.35 -25.39 33.81
CA ASP A 272 15.54 -25.41 34.68
C ASP A 272 15.14 -25.37 36.16
N PHE A 273 14.10 -24.60 36.51
CA PHE A 273 13.55 -24.61 37.87
C PHE A 273 13.04 -25.99 38.27
N LYS A 274 12.29 -26.68 37.40
CA LYS A 274 11.82 -28.05 37.66
C LYS A 274 12.97 -29.05 37.81
N ARG A 275 14.09 -28.84 37.10
CA ARG A 275 15.25 -29.74 37.16
C ARG A 275 16.04 -29.65 38.46
N HIS A 276 16.23 -28.46 39.03
CA HIS A 276 17.13 -28.28 40.18
C HIS A 276 16.55 -27.51 41.37
N GLY A 277 15.29 -27.04 41.30
CA GLY A 277 14.59 -26.31 42.38
C GLY A 277 15.17 -24.92 42.75
N ASN A 278 16.33 -24.57 42.20
CA ASN A 278 17.02 -23.31 42.48
C ASN A 278 16.60 -22.19 41.50
N LYS A 279 15.88 -21.20 42.03
CA LYS A 279 15.37 -20.05 41.28
C LYS A 279 16.47 -19.21 40.62
N ILE A 280 17.54 -18.88 41.35
CA ILE A 280 18.61 -18.01 40.85
C ILE A 280 19.35 -18.72 39.71
N LYS A 281 19.67 -20.01 39.88
CA LYS A 281 20.30 -20.80 38.80
C LYS A 281 19.45 -20.87 37.54
N ALA A 282 18.11 -20.97 37.67
CA ALA A 282 17.22 -20.95 36.51
C ALA A 282 17.25 -19.58 35.81
N LEU A 283 17.22 -18.47 36.55
CA LEU A 283 17.28 -17.12 35.99
C LEU A 283 18.63 -16.84 35.30
N THR A 284 19.74 -17.23 35.91
CA THR A 284 21.08 -17.12 35.29
C THR A 284 21.15 -17.91 33.99
N SER A 285 20.55 -19.10 33.94
CA SER A 285 20.49 -19.93 32.74
C SER A 285 19.72 -19.28 31.58
N ILE A 286 18.64 -18.51 31.87
CA ILE A 286 17.94 -17.73 30.84
C ILE A 286 18.91 -16.75 30.18
N ILE A 287 19.68 -16.01 30.97
CA ILE A 287 20.59 -14.98 30.48
C ILE A 287 21.76 -15.61 29.72
N GLU A 288 22.44 -16.60 30.30
CA GLU A 288 23.66 -17.18 29.74
C GLU A 288 23.41 -18.09 28.54
N ARG A 289 22.32 -18.86 28.55
CA ARG A 289 22.08 -19.90 27.54
C ARG A 289 21.05 -19.50 26.51
N ILE A 290 19.94 -18.89 26.94
CA ILE A 290 18.89 -18.48 26.01
C ILE A 290 19.15 -17.10 25.45
N GLY A 291 19.64 -16.16 26.24
CA GLY A 291 19.95 -14.80 25.81
C GLY A 291 20.70 -14.78 24.48
N TYR A 292 21.77 -15.57 24.35
CA TYR A 292 22.52 -15.70 23.10
C TYR A 292 21.69 -16.20 21.92
N ALA A 293 20.91 -17.28 22.09
CA ALA A 293 20.06 -17.80 21.01
C ALA A 293 18.98 -16.78 20.62
N THR A 294 18.28 -16.19 21.60
CA THR A 294 17.26 -15.16 21.33
C THR A 294 17.83 -13.87 20.76
N PHE A 295 19.10 -13.53 21.02
CA PHE A 295 19.74 -12.38 20.38
C PHE A 295 19.77 -12.54 18.86
N PHE A 296 20.21 -13.71 18.37
CA PHE A 296 20.28 -13.95 16.93
C PHE A 296 18.91 -14.08 16.28
N THR A 297 17.91 -14.65 16.96
CA THR A 297 16.53 -14.68 16.43
C THR A 297 15.93 -13.28 16.30
N ASN A 298 16.13 -12.42 17.32
CA ASN A 298 15.67 -11.03 17.25
C ASN A 298 16.43 -10.22 16.22
N LEU A 299 17.75 -10.43 16.10
CA LEU A 299 18.56 -9.73 15.11
C LEU A 299 18.17 -10.10 13.68
N THR A 300 17.97 -11.39 13.40
CA THR A 300 17.55 -11.86 12.06
C THR A 300 16.14 -11.37 11.73
N THR A 301 15.20 -11.42 12.68
CA THR A 301 13.86 -10.86 12.50
C THR A 301 13.90 -9.34 12.28
N ALA A 302 14.64 -8.60 13.12
CA ALA A 302 14.81 -7.16 12.96
C ALA A 302 15.38 -6.81 11.57
N ILE A 303 16.40 -7.55 11.11
CA ILE A 303 17.00 -7.35 9.78
C ILE A 303 16.04 -7.69 8.65
N GLY A 304 15.19 -8.71 8.79
CA GLY A 304 14.12 -8.99 7.83
C GLY A 304 13.27 -7.74 7.55
N PHE A 305 12.93 -6.98 8.60
CA PHE A 305 12.26 -5.68 8.45
C PHE A 305 13.20 -4.55 8.05
N GLY A 306 14.40 -4.49 8.62
CA GLY A 306 15.36 -3.41 8.43
C GLY A 306 15.84 -3.26 6.99
N VAL A 307 15.80 -4.34 6.20
CA VAL A 307 16.15 -4.31 4.78
C VAL A 307 15.26 -3.38 3.95
N PHE A 308 14.03 -3.13 4.39
CA PHE A 308 13.17 -2.15 3.72
C PHE A 308 13.71 -0.71 3.79
N THR A 309 14.65 -0.42 4.70
CA THR A 309 15.37 0.87 4.77
C THR A 309 16.15 1.18 3.48
N PHE A 310 16.59 0.15 2.77
CA PHE A 310 17.34 0.27 1.51
C PHE A 310 16.45 0.32 0.28
N THR A 311 15.13 0.30 0.44
CA THR A 311 14.20 0.46 -0.68
C THR A 311 14.06 1.93 -1.07
N GLY A 312 13.77 2.19 -2.35
CA GLY A 312 13.48 3.53 -2.85
C GLY A 312 12.10 4.06 -2.48
N VAL A 313 11.30 3.28 -1.74
CA VAL A 313 9.92 3.62 -1.39
C VAL A 313 9.86 4.11 0.06
N GLU A 314 9.43 5.37 0.23
CA GLU A 314 9.48 6.07 1.52
C GLU A 314 8.73 5.32 2.64
N MET A 315 7.51 4.87 2.38
CA MET A 315 6.70 4.16 3.39
C MET A 315 7.34 2.85 3.86
N LEU A 316 8.00 2.12 2.96
CA LEU A 316 8.70 0.87 3.31
C LEU A 316 9.95 1.16 4.12
N LYS A 317 10.66 2.23 3.79
CA LYS A 317 11.81 2.70 4.57
C LYS A 317 11.39 3.09 5.99
N GLU A 318 10.34 3.89 6.15
CA GLU A 318 9.79 4.25 7.47
C GLU A 318 9.39 3.00 8.27
N PHE A 319 8.64 2.09 7.63
CA PHE A 319 8.22 0.83 8.23
C PHE A 319 9.41 -0.04 8.68
N GLY A 320 10.44 -0.16 7.84
CA GLY A 320 11.64 -0.93 8.11
C GLY A 320 12.45 -0.39 9.28
N ILE A 321 12.67 0.93 9.32
CA ILE A 321 13.43 1.59 10.40
C ILE A 321 12.70 1.44 11.74
N ILE A 322 11.42 1.80 11.79
CA ILE A 322 10.63 1.74 13.03
C ILE A 322 10.57 0.31 13.55
N THR A 323 10.33 -0.67 12.67
CA THR A 323 10.20 -2.06 13.08
C THR A 323 11.54 -2.65 13.52
N PHE A 324 12.65 -2.36 12.82
CA PHE A 324 14.00 -2.79 13.22
C PHE A 324 14.36 -2.31 14.63
N ILE A 325 14.17 -1.01 14.91
CA ILE A 325 14.48 -0.42 16.21
C ILE A 325 13.53 -0.98 17.28
N SER A 326 12.24 -1.09 16.97
CA SER A 326 11.23 -1.55 17.95
C SER A 326 11.42 -3.02 18.34
N ILE A 327 11.75 -3.90 17.39
CA ILE A 327 12.07 -5.31 17.69
C ILE A 327 13.33 -5.38 18.55
N SER A 328 14.38 -4.66 18.17
CA SER A 328 15.65 -4.62 18.92
C SER A 328 15.46 -4.10 20.34
N ALA A 329 14.68 -3.03 20.52
CA ALA A 329 14.34 -2.49 21.82
C ALA A 329 13.49 -3.45 22.66
N THR A 330 12.47 -4.06 22.05
CA THR A 330 11.58 -5.02 22.72
C THR A 330 12.37 -6.24 23.20
N TYR A 331 13.33 -6.72 22.41
CA TYR A 331 14.25 -7.78 22.83
C TYR A 331 15.04 -7.39 24.08
N LEU A 332 15.70 -6.23 24.07
CA LEU A 332 16.49 -5.76 25.23
C LEU A 332 15.62 -5.63 26.48
N ILE A 333 14.41 -5.09 26.33
CA ILE A 333 13.45 -4.96 27.44
C ILE A 333 13.00 -6.34 27.92
N SER A 334 12.80 -7.32 27.02
CA SER A 334 12.43 -8.69 27.43
C SER A 334 13.57 -9.41 28.16
N LEU A 335 14.81 -9.28 27.67
CA LEU A 335 16.01 -9.92 28.24
C LEU A 335 16.31 -9.39 29.64
N ILE A 336 16.11 -8.10 29.88
CA ILE A 336 16.33 -7.46 31.18
C ILE A 336 15.09 -7.60 32.07
N GLY A 337 13.91 -7.30 31.52
CA GLY A 337 12.65 -7.21 32.24
C GLY A 337 12.17 -8.55 32.79
N LEU A 338 12.22 -9.63 32.00
CA LEU A 338 11.72 -10.94 32.46
C LEU A 338 12.51 -11.48 33.66
N PRO A 339 13.86 -11.53 33.64
CA PRO A 339 14.61 -11.99 34.81
C PRO A 339 14.40 -11.12 36.04
N VAL A 340 14.31 -9.79 35.88
CA VAL A 340 14.03 -8.86 36.98
C VAL A 340 12.67 -9.16 37.60
N ILE A 341 11.61 -9.19 36.79
CA ILE A 341 10.25 -9.48 37.26
C ILE A 341 10.20 -10.84 37.96
N PHE A 342 10.72 -11.89 37.32
CA PHE A 342 10.70 -13.24 37.90
C PHE A 342 11.58 -13.35 39.14
N SER A 343 12.62 -12.51 39.31
CA SER A 343 13.39 -12.44 40.55
C SER A 343 12.57 -11.97 41.75
N TYR A 344 11.63 -11.04 41.56
CA TYR A 344 10.75 -10.55 42.64
C TYR A 344 9.52 -11.44 42.91
N LEU A 345 9.05 -12.19 41.91
CA LEU A 345 7.90 -13.08 42.09
C LEU A 345 8.19 -14.29 43.00
N PRO A 346 7.18 -14.91 43.62
CA PRO A 346 7.38 -16.18 44.32
C PRO A 346 7.89 -17.27 43.37
N LYS A 347 8.47 -18.32 43.95
CA LYS A 347 8.90 -19.50 43.18
C LYS A 347 7.71 -20.08 42.38
N PRO A 348 7.92 -20.57 41.14
CA PRO A 348 6.87 -21.20 40.34
C PRO A 348 6.18 -22.31 41.13
N LYS A 349 4.85 -22.35 41.09
CA LYS A 349 4.07 -23.45 41.66
C LYS A 349 4.05 -24.62 40.68
N GLU A 350 3.65 -25.81 41.12
CA GLU A 350 3.50 -26.97 40.22
C GLU A 350 2.62 -26.66 39.01
N ARG A 351 1.50 -25.95 39.22
CA ARG A 351 0.61 -25.47 38.15
C ARG A 351 1.35 -24.70 37.05
N ASP A 352 2.35 -23.89 37.39
CA ASP A 352 3.11 -23.08 36.44
C ASP A 352 4.10 -23.91 35.61
N THR A 353 4.42 -25.13 36.06
CA THR A 353 5.33 -26.06 35.37
C THR A 353 4.62 -27.27 34.73
N ASN A 354 3.33 -27.44 34.98
CA ASN A 354 2.54 -28.57 34.48
C ASN A 354 2.41 -28.61 32.95
N HIS A 355 2.48 -27.44 32.28
CA HIS A 355 2.47 -27.37 30.81
C HIS A 355 3.66 -28.10 30.17
N LEU A 356 4.77 -28.25 30.90
CA LEU A 356 5.94 -29.03 30.45
C LEU A 356 5.64 -30.54 30.30
N ASP A 357 4.59 -31.01 30.98
CA ASP A 357 4.14 -32.40 30.96
C ASP A 357 2.87 -32.63 30.15
N ASP A 358 2.43 -31.67 29.34
CA ASP A 358 1.19 -31.80 28.58
C ASP A 358 1.23 -33.01 27.63
N LYS A 359 0.34 -33.96 27.88
CA LYS A 359 0.28 -35.25 27.17
C LYS A 359 0.01 -35.09 25.68
N ILE A 360 -0.80 -34.11 25.30
CA ILE A 360 -1.16 -33.83 23.90
C ILE A 360 0.09 -33.37 23.12
N PHE A 361 0.81 -32.37 23.63
CA PHE A 361 2.00 -31.87 22.97
C PHE A 361 3.11 -32.93 22.89
N ARG A 362 3.32 -33.70 23.97
CA ARG A 362 4.25 -34.84 23.95
C ARG A 362 3.87 -35.88 22.90
N TYR A 363 2.60 -36.26 22.82
CA TYR A 363 2.12 -37.19 21.81
C TYR A 363 2.36 -36.69 20.39
N ILE A 364 2.07 -35.41 20.11
CA ILE A 364 2.34 -34.78 18.80
C ILE A 364 3.83 -34.85 18.48
N ILE A 365 4.69 -34.43 19.41
CA ILE A 365 6.15 -34.42 19.24
C ILE A 365 6.70 -35.85 19.07
N ASP A 366 6.28 -36.81 19.88
CA ASP A 366 6.74 -38.21 19.74
C ASP A 366 6.29 -38.84 18.42
N LYS A 367 5.09 -38.49 17.91
CA LYS A 367 4.63 -38.90 16.58
C LYS A 367 5.51 -38.29 15.48
N LEU A 368 5.81 -36.99 15.57
CA LEU A 368 6.71 -36.31 14.63
C LEU A 368 8.12 -36.93 14.67
N ILE A 369 8.67 -37.18 15.85
CA ILE A 369 9.96 -37.86 16.02
C ILE A 369 9.94 -39.25 15.39
N THR A 370 8.88 -40.04 15.64
CA THR A 370 8.75 -41.39 15.08
C THR A 370 8.79 -41.34 13.55
N TRP A 371 8.11 -40.36 12.96
CA TRP A 371 8.08 -40.13 11.51
C TRP A 371 9.45 -39.72 10.96
N THR A 372 10.11 -38.73 11.59
CA THR A 372 11.47 -38.28 11.27
C THR A 372 12.50 -39.41 11.37
N MET A 373 12.33 -40.34 12.32
CA MET A 373 13.29 -41.41 12.57
C MET A 373 13.15 -42.61 11.62
N HIS A 374 11.93 -42.97 11.24
CA HIS A 374 11.65 -44.19 10.45
C HIS A 374 11.32 -43.91 8.98
N ASN A 375 10.75 -42.74 8.65
CA ASN A 375 10.16 -42.48 7.32
C ASN A 375 10.90 -41.40 6.51
N ARG A 376 12.23 -41.30 6.67
CA ARG A 376 13.06 -40.26 6.03
C ARG A 376 12.93 -40.17 4.51
N ARG A 377 12.80 -41.31 3.82
CA ARG A 377 12.61 -41.34 2.36
C ARG A 377 11.32 -40.61 1.95
N ALA A 378 10.23 -40.84 2.68
CA ALA A 378 8.96 -40.16 2.42
C ALA A 378 9.07 -38.65 2.68
N ILE A 379 9.79 -38.24 3.73
CA ILE A 379 10.04 -36.82 4.03
C ILE A 379 10.80 -36.15 2.88
N PHE A 380 11.90 -36.75 2.40
CA PHE A 380 12.64 -36.19 1.27
C PHE A 380 11.81 -36.14 -0.01
N ILE A 381 11.08 -37.20 -0.36
CA ILE A 381 10.20 -37.23 -1.53
C ILE A 381 9.13 -36.12 -1.43
N SER A 382 8.46 -36.00 -0.28
CA SER A 382 7.44 -34.97 -0.08
C SER A 382 8.01 -33.55 -0.19
N ALA A 383 9.20 -33.30 0.38
CA ALA A 383 9.87 -32.02 0.26
C ALA A 383 10.25 -31.71 -1.20
N THR A 384 10.77 -32.69 -1.94
CA THR A 384 11.09 -32.53 -3.37
C THR A 384 9.84 -32.25 -4.20
N VAL A 385 8.73 -32.95 -3.96
CA VAL A 385 7.45 -32.68 -4.65
C VAL A 385 6.96 -31.27 -4.34
N ILE A 386 6.99 -30.85 -3.07
CA ILE A 386 6.63 -29.48 -2.67
C ILE A 386 7.52 -28.45 -3.39
N VAL A 387 8.83 -28.67 -3.45
CA VAL A 387 9.75 -27.76 -4.15
C VAL A 387 9.45 -27.67 -5.64
N ILE A 388 9.23 -28.80 -6.32
CA ILE A 388 8.89 -28.82 -7.76
C ILE A 388 7.57 -28.10 -8.01
N ALA A 389 6.52 -28.44 -7.25
CA ALA A 389 5.24 -27.75 -7.34
C ALA A 389 5.38 -26.25 -7.05
N SER A 390 6.29 -25.89 -6.14
CA SER A 390 6.54 -24.50 -5.78
C SER A 390 7.24 -23.71 -6.88
N ILE A 391 8.23 -24.32 -7.54
CA ILE A 391 8.93 -23.73 -8.68
C ILE A 391 7.94 -23.47 -9.83
N ILE A 392 7.04 -24.42 -10.12
CA ILE A 392 6.02 -24.25 -11.16
C ILE A 392 5.09 -23.09 -10.82
N GLY A 393 4.65 -22.97 -9.56
CA GLY A 393 3.81 -21.85 -9.10
C GLY A 393 4.54 -20.51 -9.15
N LEU A 394 5.84 -20.47 -8.87
CA LEU A 394 6.64 -19.25 -8.90
C LEU A 394 6.66 -18.60 -10.30
N PHE A 395 6.72 -19.41 -11.37
CA PHE A 395 6.63 -18.90 -12.75
C PHE A 395 5.24 -18.34 -13.12
N LYS A 396 4.21 -18.54 -12.29
CA LYS A 396 2.85 -18.02 -12.50
C LYS A 396 2.56 -16.72 -11.73
N ILE A 397 3.51 -16.22 -10.93
CA ILE A 397 3.31 -14.99 -10.19
C ILE A 397 3.22 -13.83 -11.18
N LYS A 398 2.14 -13.05 -11.07
CA LYS A 398 1.99 -11.79 -11.77
C LYS A 398 2.54 -10.65 -10.90
N ALA A 399 3.33 -9.81 -11.52
CA ALA A 399 3.91 -8.63 -10.91
C ALA A 399 3.27 -7.38 -11.53
N GLU A 400 1.94 -7.38 -11.60
CA GLU A 400 1.12 -6.31 -12.17
C GLU A 400 0.40 -5.60 -11.03
N GLY A 401 0.37 -4.26 -11.08
CA GLY A 401 -0.30 -3.43 -10.09
C GLY A 401 -1.45 -2.63 -10.69
N PHE A 402 -2.59 -2.60 -10.00
CA PHE A 402 -3.78 -1.85 -10.41
C PHE A 402 -4.01 -0.66 -9.48
N PHE A 403 -4.61 0.40 -10.00
CA PHE A 403 -4.94 1.60 -9.21
C PHE A 403 -5.89 1.27 -8.05
N LEU A 404 -6.84 0.36 -8.27
CA LEU A 404 -7.84 -0.04 -7.26
C LEU A 404 -7.54 -1.33 -6.50
N GLN A 405 -6.35 -1.90 -6.66
CA GLN A 405 -6.02 -3.24 -6.17
C GLN A 405 -6.18 -3.45 -4.65
N ASP A 406 -6.10 -2.37 -3.85
CA ASP A 406 -6.17 -2.46 -2.38
C ASP A 406 -7.62 -2.42 -1.85
N VAL A 407 -8.59 -2.11 -2.72
CA VAL A 407 -10.01 -2.05 -2.37
C VAL A 407 -10.64 -3.44 -2.56
N SER A 408 -11.29 -3.98 -1.53
CA SER A 408 -11.97 -5.28 -1.67
C SER A 408 -13.08 -5.21 -2.71
N GLU A 409 -13.13 -6.21 -3.59
CA GLU A 409 -14.22 -6.45 -4.55
C GLU A 409 -15.61 -6.51 -3.91
N LYS A 410 -15.69 -6.83 -2.61
CA LYS A 410 -16.94 -6.92 -1.86
C LYS A 410 -17.45 -5.57 -1.34
N SER A 411 -16.59 -4.56 -1.29
CA SER A 411 -16.91 -3.24 -0.75
C SER A 411 -17.87 -2.46 -1.65
N LYS A 412 -18.61 -1.50 -1.08
CA LYS A 412 -19.44 -0.57 -1.86
C LYS A 412 -18.59 0.28 -2.81
N VAL A 413 -17.42 0.74 -2.34
CA VAL A 413 -16.50 1.58 -3.13
C VAL A 413 -16.05 0.89 -4.41
N TYR A 414 -15.68 -0.40 -4.36
CA TYR A 414 -15.30 -1.14 -5.56
C TYR A 414 -16.46 -1.22 -6.56
N LYS A 415 -17.67 -1.55 -6.10
CA LYS A 415 -18.87 -1.63 -6.95
C LYS A 415 -19.21 -0.30 -7.59
N ASP A 416 -19.08 0.80 -6.84
CA ASP A 416 -19.30 2.14 -7.36
C ASP A 416 -18.28 2.48 -8.44
N LEU A 417 -17.00 2.16 -8.23
CA LEU A 417 -15.95 2.42 -9.23
C LEU A 417 -16.18 1.63 -10.53
N VAL A 418 -16.53 0.34 -10.41
CA VAL A 418 -16.94 -0.49 -11.56
C VAL A 418 -18.18 0.09 -12.24
N PHE A 419 -19.13 0.66 -11.49
CA PHE A 419 -20.28 1.36 -12.07
C PHE A 419 -19.82 2.57 -12.91
N TYR A 420 -18.88 3.39 -12.43
CA TYR A 420 -18.36 4.52 -13.21
C TYR A 420 -17.61 4.06 -14.47
N GLU A 421 -16.76 3.04 -14.34
CA GLU A 421 -15.97 2.50 -15.45
C GLU A 421 -16.88 2.02 -16.60
N ASN A 422 -17.95 1.29 -16.28
CA ASN A 422 -18.90 0.78 -17.28
C ASN A 422 -19.79 1.85 -17.94
N ASN A 423 -19.99 3.01 -17.30
CA ASN A 423 -20.91 4.05 -17.78
C ASN A 423 -20.18 5.25 -18.41
N PHE A 424 -18.95 5.54 -18.00
CA PHE A 424 -18.18 6.71 -18.43
C PHE A 424 -16.80 6.37 -19.03
N ASN A 425 -16.48 5.08 -19.20
CA ASN A 425 -15.25 4.58 -19.86
C ASN A 425 -13.94 5.05 -19.21
N GLY A 426 -13.88 5.07 -17.87
CA GLY A 426 -12.63 5.29 -17.14
C GLY A 426 -12.82 5.94 -15.79
N ILE A 427 -11.85 5.73 -14.91
CA ILE A 427 -11.86 6.20 -13.52
C ILE A 427 -10.50 6.74 -13.05
N ILE A 428 -9.45 6.52 -13.85
CA ILE A 428 -8.09 6.97 -13.57
C ILE A 428 -7.79 8.20 -14.43
N PRO A 429 -7.33 9.32 -13.86
CA PRO A 429 -7.03 10.50 -14.66
C PRO A 429 -5.69 10.36 -15.37
N LEU A 430 -5.72 10.70 -16.66
CA LEU A 430 -4.60 10.89 -17.56
C LEU A 430 -4.65 12.33 -18.10
N GLU A 431 -3.56 13.04 -17.95
CA GLU A 431 -3.39 14.40 -18.45
C GLU A 431 -2.34 14.42 -19.55
N ILE A 432 -2.64 15.15 -20.62
CA ILE A 432 -1.69 15.40 -21.70
C ILE A 432 -1.43 16.91 -21.72
N MET A 433 -0.22 17.30 -21.34
CA MET A 433 0.21 18.69 -21.37
C MET A 433 0.90 18.98 -22.69
N VAL A 434 0.50 20.07 -23.36
CA VAL A 434 1.05 20.49 -24.65
C VAL A 434 1.59 21.92 -24.53
N ALA A 435 2.87 22.09 -24.82
CA ALA A 435 3.57 23.37 -24.84
C ALA A 435 4.36 23.57 -26.14
N LYS A 436 4.60 24.83 -26.55
CA LYS A 436 5.53 25.13 -27.65
C LYS A 436 6.96 25.24 -27.12
N LYS A 437 7.93 24.51 -27.70
CA LYS A 437 9.31 24.41 -27.19
C LYS A 437 10.07 25.74 -27.10
N GLN A 438 9.76 26.68 -27.99
CA GLN A 438 10.31 28.05 -28.00
C GLN A 438 10.09 28.83 -26.69
N ILE A 439 9.13 28.40 -25.86
CA ILE A 439 8.80 28.98 -24.54
C ILE A 439 9.46 28.17 -23.41
N HIS A 440 9.73 26.88 -23.66
CA HIS A 440 10.27 25.94 -22.67
C HIS A 440 11.74 26.22 -22.34
N GLU A 441 12.59 26.47 -23.34
CA GLU A 441 14.04 26.74 -23.13
C GLU A 441 14.27 28.02 -22.29
N THR A 442 13.47 29.06 -22.48
CA THR A 442 13.66 30.34 -21.77
C THR A 442 13.23 30.28 -20.30
N ILE A 443 12.21 29.48 -19.97
CA ILE A 443 11.75 29.27 -18.60
C ILE A 443 12.69 28.31 -17.85
N TYR A 444 13.17 27.26 -18.53
CA TYR A 444 14.11 26.28 -17.97
C TYR A 444 15.46 26.90 -17.59
N ASP A 445 16.06 27.70 -18.48
CA ASP A 445 17.33 28.35 -18.21
C ASP A 445 17.24 29.33 -17.03
N THR A 446 16.09 29.96 -16.81
CA THR A 446 15.89 30.90 -15.69
C THR A 446 15.79 30.16 -14.35
N ILE A 447 15.02 29.08 -14.28
CA ILE A 447 14.85 28.28 -13.06
C ILE A 447 16.17 27.60 -12.64
N ILE A 448 16.94 27.10 -13.61
CA ILE A 448 18.19 26.40 -13.34
C ILE A 448 19.36 27.38 -13.09
N SER A 449 19.43 28.52 -13.80
CA SER A 449 20.52 29.50 -13.61
C SER A 449 20.44 30.26 -12.28
N GLU A 450 19.26 30.50 -11.73
CA GLU A 450 19.10 31.23 -10.47
C GLU A 450 19.31 30.38 -9.20
N LYS A 451 19.53 29.06 -9.30
CA LYS A 451 19.76 28.15 -8.15
C LYS A 451 18.77 28.39 -6.98
N ILE A 452 17.49 28.58 -7.28
CA ILE A 452 16.48 28.75 -6.23
C ILE A 452 16.31 27.39 -5.52
N PRO A 453 16.55 27.30 -4.20
CA PRO A 453 16.45 26.03 -3.49
C PRO A 453 14.98 25.61 -3.37
N LEU A 454 14.65 24.47 -3.97
CA LEU A 454 13.38 23.75 -3.75
C LEU A 454 13.42 23.07 -2.37
N SER A 455 13.30 23.85 -1.29
CA SER A 455 13.16 23.30 0.07
C SER A 455 11.96 23.91 0.78
N GLU A 456 11.03 23.02 1.12
CA GLU A 456 9.97 23.01 2.13
C GLU A 456 9.45 24.33 2.77
N GLU A 457 8.12 24.39 2.74
CA GLU A 457 7.17 24.98 3.70
C GLU A 457 6.82 26.48 3.70
N ASP A 458 7.62 27.44 3.23
CA ASP A 458 7.23 28.87 3.40
C ASP A 458 7.48 29.83 2.21
N SER A 459 7.72 29.33 1.00
CA SER A 459 7.83 30.19 -0.19
C SER A 459 6.92 29.73 -1.32
N ILE A 460 5.67 30.22 -1.29
CA ILE A 460 4.84 30.30 -2.49
C ILE A 460 5.47 31.36 -3.42
N ILE A 461 6.52 30.99 -4.13
CA ILE A 461 6.84 31.65 -5.39
C ILE A 461 6.03 30.90 -6.43
N THR A 462 4.80 31.34 -6.65
CA THR A 462 3.95 30.82 -7.71
C THR A 462 4.67 31.03 -9.05
N TYR A 463 4.50 30.12 -10.01
CA TYR A 463 4.85 30.34 -11.42
C TYR A 463 4.45 31.74 -11.92
N ASP A 464 3.36 32.30 -11.39
CA ASP A 464 2.89 33.66 -11.65
C ASP A 464 3.97 34.73 -11.41
N THR A 465 4.81 34.61 -10.39
CA THR A 465 5.82 35.64 -10.06
C THR A 465 6.97 35.74 -11.07
N LEU A 466 7.35 34.63 -11.72
CA LEU A 466 8.40 34.62 -12.76
C LEU A 466 7.88 35.11 -14.12
N ILE A 467 6.57 35.03 -14.34
CA ILE A 467 5.93 35.28 -15.64
C ILE A 467 5.47 36.74 -15.80
N VAL A 468 5.20 37.45 -14.69
CA VAL A 468 4.62 38.81 -14.70
C VAL A 468 5.49 39.85 -15.42
N ASN A 469 6.78 39.58 -15.66
CA ASN A 469 7.70 40.53 -16.31
C ASN A 469 7.92 40.37 -17.83
N ARG A 470 7.19 39.50 -18.54
CA ARG A 470 7.17 39.54 -20.03
C ARG A 470 5.76 39.68 -20.58
N ARG A 471 5.22 40.90 -20.48
CA ARG A 471 4.25 41.39 -21.47
C ARG A 471 5.02 41.79 -22.72
N GLU A 472 5.24 40.83 -23.62
CA GLU A 472 5.54 40.98 -25.05
C GLU A 472 6.38 39.79 -25.51
N SER A 473 5.71 38.67 -25.83
CA SER A 473 6.22 37.74 -26.83
C SER A 473 5.23 37.70 -27.99
N SER A 474 5.72 38.18 -29.12
CA SER A 474 5.16 38.12 -30.46
C SER A 474 4.52 36.76 -30.80
N GLY A 475 3.21 36.73 -31.09
CA GLY A 475 2.59 35.74 -32.00
C GLY A 475 2.53 34.25 -31.61
N ILE A 476 3.11 33.81 -30.48
CA ILE A 476 3.22 32.40 -30.11
C ILE A 476 2.16 32.05 -29.04
N SER A 477 0.87 32.01 -29.44
CA SER A 477 -0.21 31.51 -28.58
C SER A 477 -0.51 30.04 -28.89
N ILE A 478 -0.82 29.24 -27.88
CA ILE A 478 -1.35 27.86 -28.05
C ILE A 478 -2.76 27.87 -28.65
N THR A 479 -3.43 29.03 -28.64
CA THR A 479 -4.78 29.22 -29.21
C THR A 479 -4.80 29.47 -30.72
N SER A 480 -3.67 29.33 -31.43
CA SER A 480 -3.66 29.44 -32.89
C SER A 480 -4.49 28.32 -33.52
N ILE A 481 -5.25 28.63 -34.58
CA ILE A 481 -6.16 27.67 -35.23
C ILE A 481 -5.45 26.36 -35.63
N SER A 482 -4.22 26.44 -36.12
CA SER A 482 -3.41 25.28 -36.47
C SER A 482 -3.05 24.40 -35.28
N THR A 483 -2.87 24.98 -34.09
CA THR A 483 -2.64 24.24 -32.84
C THR A 483 -3.94 23.63 -32.33
N LEU A 484 -5.06 24.35 -32.45
CA LEU A 484 -6.38 23.85 -32.06
C LEU A 484 -6.83 22.67 -32.94
N GLU A 485 -6.55 22.71 -34.25
CA GLU A 485 -6.78 21.57 -35.15
C GLU A 485 -5.96 20.34 -34.74
N LYS A 486 -4.69 20.54 -34.35
CA LYS A 486 -3.84 19.47 -33.81
C LYS A 486 -4.38 18.91 -32.49
N LEU A 487 -4.84 19.77 -31.59
CA LEU A 487 -5.47 19.34 -30.33
C LEU A 487 -6.76 18.56 -30.58
N ASN A 488 -7.59 19.00 -31.54
CA ASN A 488 -8.79 18.25 -31.92
C ASN A 488 -8.42 16.89 -32.54
N ALA A 489 -7.43 16.84 -33.43
CA ALA A 489 -6.94 15.57 -33.99
C ALA A 489 -6.40 14.62 -32.91
N LEU A 490 -5.77 15.15 -31.86
CA LEU A 490 -5.35 14.35 -30.72
C LEU A 490 -6.56 13.85 -29.91
N GLN A 491 -7.57 14.68 -29.65
CA GLN A 491 -8.81 14.22 -29.00
C GLN A 491 -9.53 13.13 -29.81
N ASP A 492 -9.59 13.28 -31.14
CA ASP A 492 -10.17 12.27 -32.04
C ASP A 492 -9.36 10.97 -32.02
N THR A 493 -8.02 11.08 -31.94
CA THR A 493 -7.13 9.92 -31.79
C THR A 493 -7.39 9.21 -30.46
N LEU A 494 -7.49 9.94 -29.35
CA LEU A 494 -7.79 9.37 -28.03
C LEU A 494 -9.17 8.69 -28.02
N ALA A 495 -10.17 9.29 -28.65
CA ALA A 495 -11.52 8.72 -28.75
C ALA A 495 -11.58 7.40 -29.54
N SER A 496 -10.55 7.07 -30.33
CA SER A 496 -10.46 5.77 -31.02
C SER A 496 -10.05 4.61 -30.11
N TYR A 497 -9.59 4.90 -28.89
CA TYR A 497 -9.19 3.91 -27.90
C TYR A 497 -10.35 3.61 -26.94
N PRO A 498 -10.81 2.35 -26.86
CA PRO A 498 -11.93 1.99 -25.97
C PRO A 498 -11.59 2.16 -24.47
N GLN A 499 -10.30 2.14 -24.11
CA GLN A 499 -9.82 2.32 -22.75
C GLN A 499 -9.93 3.76 -22.25
N PHE A 500 -10.23 4.71 -23.15
CA PHE A 500 -10.33 6.13 -22.81
C PHE A 500 -11.78 6.61 -22.82
N SER A 501 -12.10 7.42 -21.82
CA SER A 501 -13.32 8.21 -21.77
C SER A 501 -13.27 9.37 -22.75
N HIS A 502 -14.38 10.11 -22.82
CA HIS A 502 -14.41 11.38 -23.55
C HIS A 502 -13.45 12.40 -22.92
N SER A 503 -12.51 12.86 -23.73
CA SER A 503 -11.55 13.88 -23.32
C SER A 503 -12.20 15.26 -23.13
N LEU A 504 -11.55 16.09 -22.34
CA LEU A 504 -11.93 17.48 -22.08
C LEU A 504 -10.72 18.40 -22.28
N SER A 505 -10.90 19.43 -23.11
CA SER A 505 -9.86 20.44 -23.37
C SER A 505 -10.46 21.82 -23.70
N ILE A 506 -9.60 22.77 -24.06
CA ILE A 506 -10.03 24.07 -24.61
C ILE A 506 -10.93 23.92 -25.85
N ILE A 507 -10.75 22.85 -26.63
CA ILE A 507 -11.55 22.61 -27.85
C ILE A 507 -13.03 22.49 -27.51
N ASP A 508 -13.38 21.83 -26.41
CA ASP A 508 -14.76 21.67 -25.97
C ASP A 508 -15.40 23.00 -25.57
N ALA A 509 -14.62 23.87 -24.91
CA ALA A 509 -15.04 25.22 -24.60
C ALA A 509 -15.22 26.08 -25.87
N MET A 510 -14.36 25.90 -26.88
CA MET A 510 -14.48 26.60 -28.16
C MET A 510 -15.68 26.11 -28.98
N LYS A 511 -15.93 24.80 -29.03
CA LYS A 511 -17.14 24.23 -29.66
C LYS A 511 -18.40 24.76 -28.98
N PHE A 512 -18.41 24.83 -27.65
CA PHE A 512 -19.53 25.36 -26.88
C PHE A 512 -19.76 26.86 -27.14
N ALA A 513 -18.69 27.65 -27.16
CA ALA A 513 -18.76 29.07 -27.49
C ALA A 513 -19.25 29.32 -28.93
N ARG A 514 -18.82 28.49 -29.89
CA ARG A 514 -19.29 28.59 -31.28
C ARG A 514 -20.78 28.27 -31.39
N GLN A 515 -21.24 27.18 -30.77
CA GLN A 515 -22.67 26.86 -30.68
C GLN A 515 -23.47 28.05 -30.11
N ALA A 516 -23.01 28.64 -29.02
CA ALA A 516 -23.64 29.82 -28.41
C ALA A 516 -23.69 31.02 -29.35
N TYR A 517 -22.62 31.27 -30.12
CA TYR A 517 -22.56 32.38 -31.07
C TYR A 517 -23.60 32.23 -32.21
N TYR A 518 -23.89 31.00 -32.62
CA TYR A 518 -24.91 30.68 -33.61
C TYR A 518 -26.27 30.31 -32.97
N ASN A 519 -26.64 31.04 -31.91
CA ASN A 519 -27.94 30.97 -31.23
C ASN A 519 -28.29 29.57 -30.70
N GLY A 520 -27.28 28.82 -30.23
CA GLY A 520 -27.48 27.53 -29.56
C GLY A 520 -27.69 26.33 -30.49
N SER A 521 -27.55 26.50 -31.80
CA SER A 521 -27.78 25.40 -32.77
C SER A 521 -26.70 24.31 -32.64
N PRO A 522 -27.07 23.04 -32.33
CA PRO A 522 -26.10 21.95 -32.14
C PRO A 522 -25.22 21.67 -33.35
N ARG A 523 -25.68 22.03 -34.56
CA ARG A 523 -24.89 21.90 -35.81
C ARG A 523 -23.57 22.67 -35.77
N PHE A 524 -23.47 23.71 -34.94
CA PHE A 524 -22.26 24.53 -34.80
C PHE A 524 -21.38 24.12 -33.61
N TYR A 525 -21.68 23.00 -32.93
CA TYR A 525 -20.81 22.38 -31.93
C TYR A 525 -19.66 21.60 -32.61
N GLU A 526 -18.83 22.30 -33.37
CA GLU A 526 -17.70 21.73 -34.09
C GLU A 526 -16.58 22.79 -34.14
N LEU A 527 -15.31 22.37 -34.19
CA LEU A 527 -14.20 23.30 -34.31
C LEU A 527 -14.12 23.81 -35.78
N PRO A 528 -14.02 25.12 -36.02
CA PRO A 528 -13.82 25.62 -37.38
C PRO A 528 -12.42 25.23 -37.89
N THR A 529 -12.31 24.88 -39.16
CA THR A 529 -11.02 24.60 -39.81
C THR A 529 -10.45 25.85 -40.45
N GLN A 530 -9.14 25.87 -40.75
CA GLN A 530 -8.49 26.98 -41.43
C GLN A 530 -9.15 27.34 -42.77
N SER A 531 -9.68 26.35 -43.48
CA SER A 531 -10.41 26.52 -44.75
C SER A 531 -11.81 27.12 -44.61
N ASN A 532 -12.45 26.94 -43.45
CA ASN A 532 -13.84 27.35 -43.18
C ASN A 532 -13.94 28.40 -42.07
N LEU A 533 -12.82 28.99 -41.65
CA LEU A 533 -12.77 29.97 -40.58
C LEU A 533 -13.42 31.27 -41.05
N THR A 534 -14.54 31.64 -40.43
CA THR A 534 -15.24 32.87 -40.72
C THR A 534 -14.85 33.99 -39.74
N SER A 535 -15.13 35.24 -40.11
CA SER A 535 -15.00 36.38 -39.18
C SER A 535 -15.86 36.22 -37.92
N ASN A 536 -16.98 35.49 -38.03
CA ASN A 536 -17.86 35.15 -36.92
C ASN A 536 -17.19 34.20 -35.92
N ASP A 537 -16.36 33.27 -36.38
CA ASP A 537 -15.69 32.32 -35.50
C ASP A 537 -14.58 33.00 -34.68
N SER A 538 -13.83 33.93 -35.29
CA SER A 538 -12.88 34.79 -34.58
C SER A 538 -13.57 35.66 -33.53
N ARG A 539 -14.79 36.16 -33.83
CA ARG A 539 -15.61 36.91 -32.86
C ARG A 539 -16.15 36.02 -31.75
N ALA A 540 -16.56 34.79 -32.03
CA ALA A 540 -16.99 33.84 -31.01
C ALA A 540 -15.87 33.57 -29.99
N ALA A 541 -14.64 33.36 -30.44
CA ALA A 541 -13.48 33.21 -29.56
C ALA A 541 -13.20 34.48 -28.74
N ALA A 542 -13.34 35.67 -29.33
CA ALA A 542 -13.21 36.94 -28.63
C ALA A 542 -14.29 37.12 -27.55
N PHE A 543 -15.54 36.75 -27.83
CA PHE A 543 -16.65 36.79 -26.87
C PHE A 543 -16.36 35.89 -25.66
N LEU A 544 -15.82 34.69 -25.88
CA LEU A 544 -15.42 33.79 -24.80
C LEU A 544 -14.33 34.43 -23.93
N LYS A 545 -13.31 35.04 -24.55
CA LYS A 545 -12.24 35.76 -23.83
C LYS A 545 -12.75 36.95 -23.01
N ASN A 546 -13.74 37.68 -23.53
CA ASN A 546 -14.34 38.84 -22.89
C ASN A 546 -15.32 38.47 -21.75
N SER A 547 -15.66 37.19 -21.61
CA SER A 547 -16.58 36.70 -20.58
C SER A 547 -15.84 36.57 -19.23
N GLN A 548 -15.73 37.68 -18.48
CA GLN A 548 -14.91 37.83 -17.25
C GLN A 548 -15.41 37.11 -15.98
N GLN A 549 -16.19 36.03 -16.05
CA GLN A 549 -16.69 35.36 -14.84
C GLN A 549 -15.90 34.09 -14.47
N LYS A 550 -15.49 34.03 -13.19
CA LYS A 550 -14.67 33.00 -12.52
C LYS A 550 -15.07 31.52 -12.74
N SER A 551 -16.31 31.22 -13.14
CA SER A 551 -16.85 29.84 -13.12
C SER A 551 -16.32 28.91 -14.22
N LEU A 552 -16.17 29.37 -15.46
CA LEU A 552 -15.42 28.65 -16.49
C LEU A 552 -13.90 28.73 -16.28
N SER A 553 -13.46 29.65 -15.41
CA SER A 553 -12.06 29.93 -15.08
C SER A 553 -11.46 28.98 -14.03
N GLU A 554 -12.29 28.21 -13.31
CA GLU A 554 -11.81 27.17 -12.37
C GLU A 554 -11.18 25.99 -13.13
N ASN A 555 -11.68 25.69 -14.33
CA ASN A 555 -11.05 24.77 -15.28
C ASN A 555 -10.11 25.55 -16.20
N ARG A 556 -8.92 25.89 -15.69
CA ARG A 556 -7.84 26.44 -16.52
C ARG A 556 -7.46 25.39 -17.58
N PHE A 557 -8.04 25.47 -18.77
CA PHE A 557 -7.66 24.64 -19.93
C PHE A 557 -6.34 25.13 -20.56
N ILE A 558 -6.03 26.39 -20.31
CA ILE A 558 -4.81 27.07 -20.75
C ILE A 558 -4.22 27.77 -19.53
N ASP A 559 -2.91 27.81 -19.47
CA ASP A 559 -2.19 28.56 -18.44
C ASP A 559 -2.39 30.08 -18.58
N PRO A 560 -2.06 30.89 -17.55
CA PRO A 560 -2.23 32.33 -17.60
C PRO A 560 -1.50 33.04 -18.76
N THR A 561 -0.43 32.45 -19.31
CA THR A 561 0.33 33.04 -20.43
C THR A 561 -0.22 32.71 -21.81
N GLY A 562 -1.08 31.69 -21.93
CA GLY A 562 -1.53 31.23 -23.24
C GLY A 562 -0.55 30.30 -23.96
N SER A 563 0.45 29.77 -23.26
CA SER A 563 1.58 29.01 -23.83
C SER A 563 1.44 27.50 -23.68
N ILE A 564 0.72 27.07 -22.64
CA ILE A 564 0.56 25.68 -22.23
C ILE A 564 -0.93 25.38 -22.17
N THR A 565 -1.33 24.25 -22.74
CA THR A 565 -2.69 23.72 -22.63
C THR A 565 -2.67 22.28 -22.15
N ARG A 566 -3.83 21.79 -21.71
CA ARG A 566 -4.01 20.40 -21.28
C ARG A 566 -5.19 19.74 -21.98
N ILE A 567 -5.09 18.43 -22.13
CA ILE A 567 -6.20 17.54 -22.45
C ILE A 567 -6.33 16.56 -21.29
N THR A 568 -7.47 16.57 -20.64
CA THR A 568 -7.81 15.64 -19.56
C THR A 568 -8.61 14.49 -20.13
N VAL A 569 -8.27 13.24 -19.79
CA VAL A 569 -9.03 12.05 -20.15
C VAL A 569 -9.00 11.07 -18.97
N GLN A 570 -10.13 10.42 -18.68
CA GLN A 570 -10.13 9.26 -17.78
C GLN A 570 -9.83 7.99 -18.56
N MET A 571 -9.12 7.06 -17.93
CA MET A 571 -8.77 5.76 -18.50
C MET A 571 -9.28 4.62 -17.60
N GLU A 572 -9.52 3.46 -18.22
CA GLU A 572 -9.73 2.17 -17.56
C GLU A 572 -8.48 1.74 -16.77
N ASP A 573 -8.65 0.99 -15.68
CA ASP A 573 -7.54 0.44 -14.90
C ASP A 573 -6.91 -0.78 -15.60
N ILE A 574 -6.10 -0.51 -16.63
CA ILE A 574 -5.45 -1.54 -17.46
C ILE A 574 -4.19 -2.17 -16.82
N GLY A 575 -3.82 -1.76 -15.61
CA GLY A 575 -2.65 -2.28 -14.89
C GLY A 575 -1.31 -1.67 -15.27
N SER A 576 -0.30 -1.91 -14.43
CA SER A 576 1.06 -1.33 -14.54
C SER A 576 1.90 -1.90 -15.68
N ASP A 577 1.56 -3.10 -16.16
CA ASP A 577 2.29 -3.80 -17.22
C ASP A 577 1.81 -3.35 -18.61
N SER A 578 0.49 -3.17 -18.77
CA SER A 578 -0.13 -2.73 -20.03
C SER A 578 0.04 -1.22 -20.29
N MET A 579 0.16 -0.41 -19.24
CA MET A 579 0.27 1.04 -19.35
C MET A 579 1.46 1.49 -20.21
N PRO A 580 2.70 1.02 -19.98
CA PRO A 580 3.84 1.33 -20.84
C PRO A 580 3.61 0.97 -22.31
N GLU A 581 2.90 -0.12 -22.60
CA GLU A 581 2.58 -0.53 -23.97
C GLU A 581 1.61 0.44 -24.63
N LEU A 582 0.56 0.86 -23.92
CA LEU A 582 -0.39 1.88 -24.39
C LEU A 582 0.31 3.22 -24.66
N ILE A 583 1.19 3.66 -23.75
CA ILE A 583 1.96 4.90 -23.93
C ILE A 583 2.92 4.79 -25.12
N ALA A 584 3.59 3.64 -25.30
CA ALA A 584 4.46 3.38 -26.43
C ALA A 584 3.70 3.34 -27.77
N GLU A 585 2.44 2.93 -27.77
CA GLU A 585 1.57 2.98 -28.94
C GLU A 585 1.08 4.40 -29.25
N LEU A 586 0.74 5.17 -28.22
CA LEU A 586 0.24 6.55 -28.36
C LEU A 586 1.33 7.54 -28.76
N ARG A 587 2.56 7.35 -28.27
CA ARG A 587 3.64 8.32 -28.46
C ARG A 587 3.94 8.63 -29.94
N PRO A 588 4.08 7.65 -30.84
CA PRO A 588 4.27 7.92 -32.27
C PRO A 588 3.09 8.69 -32.90
N LYS A 589 1.85 8.43 -32.47
CA LYS A 589 0.67 9.16 -32.98
C LYS A 589 0.69 10.60 -32.50
N ILE A 590 1.02 10.83 -31.23
CA ILE A 590 1.20 12.17 -30.65
C ILE A 590 2.29 12.93 -31.40
N ASP A 591 3.48 12.33 -31.59
CA ASP A 591 4.62 12.96 -32.26
C ASP A 591 4.32 13.27 -33.75
N SER A 592 3.44 12.48 -34.38
CA SER A 592 2.98 12.76 -35.76
C SER A 592 2.08 14.00 -35.85
N ILE A 593 1.30 14.28 -34.80
CA ILE A 593 0.41 15.46 -34.72
C ILE A 593 1.23 16.69 -34.26
N PHE A 594 2.09 16.49 -33.26
CA PHE A 594 2.92 17.51 -32.64
C PHE A 594 4.40 17.20 -32.89
N ASN A 595 4.99 17.86 -33.90
CA ASN A 595 6.42 17.72 -34.20
C ASN A 595 7.24 17.95 -32.90
N PRO A 596 8.01 16.95 -32.43
CA PRO A 596 8.82 17.04 -31.22
C PRO A 596 9.87 18.15 -31.26
N GLU A 597 10.25 18.69 -32.42
CA GLU A 597 11.16 19.85 -32.49
C GLU A 597 10.46 21.17 -32.11
N ALA A 598 9.16 21.28 -32.37
CA ALA A 598 8.39 22.51 -32.18
C ALA A 598 7.52 22.48 -30.91
N TYR A 599 7.12 21.29 -30.46
CA TYR A 599 6.23 21.09 -29.33
C TYR A 599 6.88 20.19 -28.28
N ASP A 600 6.55 20.47 -27.03
CA ASP A 600 6.81 19.60 -25.89
C ASP A 600 5.46 19.04 -25.44
N VAL A 601 5.34 17.71 -25.49
CA VAL A 601 4.12 16.98 -25.12
C VAL A 601 4.48 15.95 -24.07
N SER A 602 3.94 16.12 -22.87
CA SER A 602 4.13 15.19 -21.76
C SER A 602 2.80 14.53 -21.40
N LEU A 603 2.88 13.23 -21.08
CA LEU A 603 1.76 12.45 -20.57
C LEU A 603 1.99 12.29 -19.07
N THR A 604 1.01 12.72 -18.29
CA THR A 604 1.11 12.77 -16.83
C THR A 604 -0.25 12.58 -16.18
N GLY A 605 -0.38 12.95 -14.91
CA GLY A 605 -1.59 12.77 -14.10
C GLY A 605 -1.40 11.68 -13.06
N THR A 606 -2.30 11.66 -12.07
CA THR A 606 -2.14 10.76 -10.92
C THR A 606 -2.16 9.27 -11.30
N GLY A 607 -2.82 8.91 -12.40
CA GLY A 607 -2.85 7.55 -12.93
C GLY A 607 -1.49 7.03 -13.39
N ILE A 608 -0.84 7.76 -14.29
CA ILE A 608 0.49 7.41 -14.82
C ILE A 608 1.50 7.29 -13.68
N VAL A 609 1.55 8.30 -12.79
CA VAL A 609 2.49 8.29 -11.66
C VAL A 609 2.22 7.09 -10.76
N SER A 610 0.96 6.78 -10.45
CA SER A 610 0.63 5.65 -9.57
C SER A 610 1.04 4.30 -10.19
N LEU A 611 0.74 4.09 -11.47
CA LEU A 611 1.08 2.86 -12.20
C LEU A 611 2.59 2.69 -12.41
N ALA A 612 3.30 3.77 -12.78
CA ALA A 612 4.76 3.76 -12.84
C ALA A 612 5.37 3.44 -11.47
N GLY A 613 4.78 3.99 -10.40
CA GLY A 613 5.16 3.73 -9.03
C GLY A 613 5.09 2.26 -8.64
N TYR A 614 4.12 1.49 -9.15
CA TYR A 614 4.08 0.04 -8.94
C TYR A 614 5.30 -0.68 -9.50
N ASN A 615 5.75 -0.33 -10.71
CA ASN A 615 6.92 -0.95 -11.33
C ASN A 615 8.20 -0.70 -10.51
N TYR A 616 8.40 0.55 -10.05
CA TYR A 616 9.52 0.89 -9.14
C TYR A 616 9.44 0.14 -7.82
N LEU A 617 8.24 0.06 -7.26
CA LEU A 617 7.96 -0.58 -5.99
C LEU A 617 8.21 -2.08 -6.06
N ILE A 618 7.70 -2.78 -7.07
CA ILE A 618 7.89 -4.23 -7.28
C ILE A 618 9.37 -4.57 -7.42
N LYS A 619 10.12 -3.82 -8.24
CA LYS A 619 11.55 -4.03 -8.41
C LYS A 619 12.31 -3.85 -7.10
N SER A 620 11.97 -2.80 -6.35
CA SER A 620 12.56 -2.52 -5.03
C SER A 620 12.22 -3.62 -4.02
N LEU A 621 11.00 -4.12 -4.05
CA LEU A 621 10.51 -5.18 -3.17
C LEU A 621 11.23 -6.51 -3.41
N ILE A 622 11.35 -6.96 -4.67
CA ILE A 622 12.10 -8.18 -5.00
C ILE A 622 13.57 -8.05 -4.56
N GLY A 623 14.20 -6.90 -4.84
CA GLY A 623 15.55 -6.61 -4.37
C GLY A 623 15.69 -6.69 -2.85
N SER A 624 14.70 -6.18 -2.11
CA SER A 624 14.67 -6.23 -0.65
C SER A 624 14.56 -7.66 -0.11
N VAL A 625 13.75 -8.53 -0.72
CA VAL A 625 13.65 -9.94 -0.30
C VAL A 625 14.98 -10.64 -0.50
N VAL A 626 15.61 -10.49 -1.66
CA VAL A 626 16.92 -11.09 -1.96
C VAL A 626 17.98 -10.59 -0.96
N LEU A 627 18.00 -9.28 -0.69
CA LEU A 627 18.92 -8.69 0.29
C LEU A 627 18.68 -9.26 1.70
N ALA A 628 17.43 -9.43 2.13
CA ALA A 628 17.09 -10.04 3.42
C ALA A 628 17.58 -11.48 3.52
N LEU A 629 17.38 -12.29 2.48
CA LEU A 629 17.89 -13.66 2.42
C LEU A 629 19.42 -13.71 2.59
N ILE A 630 20.14 -12.81 1.89
CA ILE A 630 21.60 -12.72 1.96
C ILE A 630 22.07 -12.31 3.37
N LEU A 631 21.50 -11.26 3.95
CA LEU A 631 21.92 -10.78 5.27
C LEU A 631 21.65 -11.80 6.38
N ILE A 632 20.49 -12.47 6.33
CA ILE A 632 20.17 -13.53 7.30
C ILE A 632 21.09 -14.74 7.09
N ALA A 633 21.41 -15.10 5.85
CA ALA A 633 22.40 -16.15 5.58
C ALA A 633 23.79 -15.80 6.11
N ILE A 634 24.23 -14.54 6.00
CA ILE A 634 25.50 -14.06 6.59
C ILE A 634 25.46 -14.23 8.11
N ILE A 635 24.36 -13.85 8.77
CA ILE A 635 24.24 -13.97 10.24
C ILE A 635 24.25 -15.41 10.69
N MET A 636 23.50 -16.30 10.01
CA MET A 636 23.54 -17.73 10.29
C MET A 636 24.95 -18.29 10.06
N GLY A 637 25.64 -17.82 9.01
CA GLY A 637 27.02 -18.19 8.72
C GLY A 637 27.97 -17.79 9.86
N LEU A 638 27.84 -16.56 10.37
CA LEU A 638 28.60 -16.05 11.51
C LEU A 638 28.27 -16.80 12.81
N GLN A 639 27.00 -17.10 13.05
CA GLN A 639 26.52 -17.80 14.25
C GLN A 639 27.04 -19.24 14.30
N PHE A 640 26.99 -19.97 13.19
CA PHE A 640 27.39 -21.37 13.16
C PHE A 640 28.85 -21.59 12.75
N ARG A 641 29.54 -20.57 12.23
CA ARG A 641 30.94 -20.62 11.74
C ARG A 641 31.22 -21.83 10.83
N SER A 642 30.23 -22.24 10.03
CA SER A 642 30.33 -23.42 9.16
C SER A 642 29.41 -23.30 7.96
N GLY A 643 30.01 -23.20 6.77
CA GLY A 643 29.26 -23.12 5.50
C GLY A 643 28.40 -24.36 5.23
N LYS A 644 28.83 -25.55 5.70
CA LYS A 644 28.02 -26.77 5.60
C LYS A 644 26.75 -26.65 6.44
N VAL A 645 26.87 -26.24 7.71
CA VAL A 645 25.72 -26.05 8.59
C VAL A 645 24.78 -24.95 8.06
N LEU A 646 25.35 -23.88 7.49
CA LEU A 646 24.57 -22.83 6.84
C LEU A 646 23.68 -23.38 5.73
N VAL A 647 24.23 -24.13 4.77
CA VAL A 647 23.43 -24.70 3.66
C VAL A 647 22.37 -25.69 4.18
N LEU A 648 22.73 -26.54 5.14
CA LEU A 648 21.81 -27.53 5.72
C LEU A 648 20.64 -26.89 6.48
N THR A 649 20.82 -25.68 7.01
CA THR A 649 19.80 -24.94 7.76
C THR A 649 19.02 -23.97 6.89
N LEU A 650 19.61 -23.40 5.84
CA LEU A 650 18.89 -22.52 4.90
C LEU A 650 17.84 -23.28 4.09
N LEU A 651 18.16 -24.49 3.60
CA LEU A 651 17.29 -25.24 2.69
C LEU A 651 15.87 -25.48 3.27
N PRO A 652 15.69 -25.98 4.51
CA PRO A 652 14.36 -26.14 5.09
C PRO A 652 13.58 -24.83 5.29
N ASN A 653 14.28 -23.70 5.40
CA ASN A 653 13.68 -22.38 5.61
C ASN A 653 13.31 -21.65 4.32
N LEU A 654 13.88 -22.03 3.18
CA LEU A 654 13.48 -21.52 1.86
C LEU A 654 12.20 -22.20 1.33
N ILE A 655 11.96 -23.47 1.68
CA ILE A 655 10.77 -24.21 1.22
C ILE A 655 9.45 -23.52 1.58
N PRO A 656 9.21 -23.03 2.82
CA PRO A 656 8.01 -22.30 3.16
C PRO A 656 7.80 -21.05 2.29
N LEU A 657 8.88 -20.32 1.98
CA LEU A 657 8.81 -19.13 1.14
C LEU A 657 8.42 -19.49 -0.30
N MET A 658 9.09 -20.49 -0.86
CA MET A 658 8.77 -20.99 -2.20
C MET A 658 7.33 -21.49 -2.28
N PHE A 659 6.86 -22.20 -1.24
CA PHE A 659 5.48 -22.67 -1.17
C PHE A 659 4.48 -21.52 -1.14
N THR A 660 4.82 -20.44 -0.44
CA THR A 660 3.98 -19.23 -0.39
C THR A 660 3.93 -18.53 -1.74
N ALA A 661 5.09 -18.34 -2.38
CA ALA A 661 5.21 -17.82 -3.75
C ALA A 661 4.36 -18.65 -4.73
N ALA A 662 4.36 -19.97 -4.55
CA ALA A 662 3.57 -20.87 -5.38
C ALA A 662 2.06 -20.74 -5.17
N ILE A 663 1.60 -20.61 -3.93
CA ILE A 663 0.20 -20.31 -3.63
C ILE A 663 -0.18 -18.99 -4.32
N MET A 664 0.67 -17.97 -4.22
CA MET A 664 0.41 -16.70 -4.89
C MET A 664 0.25 -16.87 -6.41
N GLY A 665 1.14 -17.61 -7.07
CA GLY A 665 1.03 -17.86 -8.51
C GLY A 665 -0.16 -18.77 -8.91
N TYR A 666 -0.52 -19.78 -8.11
CA TYR A 666 -1.66 -20.67 -8.44
C TYR A 666 -3.02 -20.01 -8.23
N PHE A 667 -3.13 -19.12 -7.25
CA PHE A 667 -4.37 -18.44 -6.89
C PHE A 667 -4.43 -17.00 -7.43
N ASN A 668 -3.49 -16.60 -8.29
CA ASN A 668 -3.40 -15.26 -8.87
C ASN A 668 -3.40 -14.14 -7.81
N ILE A 669 -2.69 -14.36 -6.70
CA ILE A 669 -2.50 -13.34 -5.66
C ILE A 669 -1.29 -12.49 -6.06
N GLU A 670 -1.54 -11.21 -6.27
CA GLU A 670 -0.54 -10.25 -6.75
C GLU A 670 0.55 -9.91 -5.72
N LEU A 671 1.70 -9.48 -6.25
CA LEU A 671 2.82 -9.00 -5.47
C LEU A 671 2.62 -7.52 -5.08
N LYS A 672 2.14 -7.30 -3.86
CA LYS A 672 1.84 -5.98 -3.28
C LYS A 672 2.88 -5.64 -2.18
N PRO A 673 3.03 -4.36 -1.79
CA PRO A 673 3.89 -4.00 -0.65
C PRO A 673 3.59 -4.80 0.61
N SER A 674 2.30 -5.03 0.89
CA SER A 674 1.81 -5.81 2.03
C SER A 674 2.10 -7.32 1.91
N THR A 675 2.00 -7.92 0.72
CA THR A 675 2.27 -9.35 0.52
C THR A 675 3.77 -9.65 0.47
N VAL A 676 4.62 -8.72 0.04
CA VAL A 676 6.08 -8.94 0.08
C VAL A 676 6.63 -9.01 1.50
N LEU A 677 5.98 -8.35 2.47
CA LEU A 677 6.34 -8.49 3.88
C LEU A 677 6.34 -9.95 4.33
N ILE A 678 5.50 -10.81 3.74
CA ILE A 678 5.45 -12.24 4.06
C ILE A 678 6.83 -12.88 3.89
N PHE A 679 7.54 -12.59 2.80
CA PHE A 679 8.83 -13.21 2.52
C PHE A 679 9.91 -12.81 3.53
N SER A 680 9.99 -11.52 3.87
CA SER A 680 10.98 -11.03 4.82
C SER A 680 10.66 -11.45 6.26
N VAL A 681 9.38 -11.37 6.65
CA VAL A 681 8.92 -11.67 8.02
C VAL A 681 8.93 -13.18 8.27
N ALA A 682 8.31 -13.96 7.39
CA ALA A 682 8.23 -15.40 7.58
C ALA A 682 9.62 -16.05 7.48
N PHE A 683 10.56 -15.49 6.70
CA PHE A 683 11.91 -16.03 6.66
C PHE A 683 12.67 -15.82 7.97
N GLY A 684 12.62 -14.61 8.55
CA GLY A 684 13.21 -14.34 9.86
C GLY A 684 12.67 -15.30 10.92
N ILE A 685 11.35 -15.41 10.99
CA ILE A 685 10.66 -16.31 11.95
C ILE A 685 10.96 -17.80 11.67
N ALA A 686 11.02 -18.23 10.41
CA ALA A 686 11.31 -19.63 10.07
C ALA A 686 12.73 -20.03 10.51
N VAL A 687 13.69 -19.13 10.30
CA VAL A 687 15.08 -19.30 10.71
C VAL A 687 15.20 -19.44 12.23
N ASP A 688 14.34 -18.81 13.02
CA ASP A 688 14.33 -18.94 14.49
C ASP A 688 14.17 -20.39 14.95
N PHE A 689 13.28 -21.15 14.31
CA PHE A 689 13.07 -22.57 14.62
C PHE A 689 14.36 -23.38 14.40
N SER A 690 15.05 -23.12 13.27
CA SER A 690 16.35 -23.70 12.97
C SER A 690 17.43 -23.29 13.99
N ILE A 691 17.47 -22.02 14.39
CA ILE A 691 18.47 -21.51 15.34
C ILE A 691 18.33 -22.23 16.68
N HIS A 692 17.12 -22.30 17.24
CA HIS A 692 16.88 -22.97 18.51
C HIS A 692 17.17 -24.47 18.44
N PHE A 693 16.77 -25.14 17.35
CA PHE A 693 17.08 -26.55 17.13
C PHE A 693 18.59 -26.79 17.09
N MET A 694 19.31 -26.02 16.27
CA MET A 694 20.74 -26.19 16.03
C MET A 694 21.60 -25.82 17.23
N ALA A 695 21.21 -24.78 17.97
CA ALA A 695 21.86 -24.42 19.23
C ALA A 695 21.80 -25.59 20.22
N LYS A 696 20.62 -26.21 20.37
CA LYS A 696 20.46 -27.36 21.25
C LYS A 696 21.20 -28.60 20.73
N TYR A 697 21.10 -28.88 19.43
CA TYR A 697 21.80 -29.98 18.78
C TYR A 697 23.30 -29.91 19.03
N ARG A 698 23.94 -28.74 18.83
CA ARG A 698 25.38 -28.55 19.06
C ARG A 698 25.79 -28.81 20.51
N ILE A 699 25.00 -28.32 21.47
CA ILE A 699 25.28 -28.51 22.90
C ILE A 699 25.19 -30.00 23.27
N GLU A 700 24.17 -30.71 22.78
CA GLU A 700 23.94 -32.11 23.12
C GLU A 700 24.84 -33.08 22.31
N LEU A 701 25.36 -32.66 21.16
CA LEU A 701 26.24 -33.50 20.34
C LEU A 701 27.50 -33.91 21.10
N VAL A 702 28.10 -32.95 21.82
CA VAL A 702 29.29 -33.19 22.66
C VAL A 702 28.93 -34.10 23.85
N ARG A 703 27.76 -33.87 24.48
CA ARG A 703 27.30 -34.64 25.65
C ARG A 703 27.01 -36.10 25.33
N HIS A 704 26.50 -36.38 24.14
CA HIS A 704 26.18 -37.73 23.68
C HIS A 704 27.30 -38.38 22.87
N SER A 705 28.56 -37.98 23.08
CA SER A 705 29.74 -38.57 22.43
C SER A 705 29.63 -38.61 20.90
N PHE A 706 29.10 -37.53 20.32
CA PHE A 706 28.86 -37.36 18.89
C PHE A 706 27.88 -38.35 18.27
N ASN A 707 27.01 -39.01 19.03
CA ASN A 707 25.93 -39.85 18.47
C ASN A 707 24.80 -38.97 17.92
N VAL A 708 24.82 -38.72 16.61
CA VAL A 708 23.90 -37.84 15.88
C VAL A 708 22.45 -38.26 16.10
N LYS A 709 22.16 -39.56 16.07
CA LYS A 709 20.80 -40.09 16.18
C LYS A 709 20.18 -39.79 17.54
N GLU A 710 20.91 -40.05 18.62
CA GLU A 710 20.46 -39.76 19.98
C GLU A 710 20.39 -38.25 20.23
N THR A 711 21.39 -37.50 19.77
CA THR A 711 21.42 -36.04 19.91
C THR A 711 20.21 -35.39 19.22
N VAL A 712 19.87 -35.82 18.00
CA VAL A 712 18.69 -35.31 17.29
C VAL A 712 17.40 -35.61 18.05
N LEU A 713 17.25 -36.80 18.62
CA LEU A 713 16.08 -37.17 19.40
C LEU A 713 15.92 -36.28 20.63
N VAL A 714 17.01 -36.08 21.39
CA VAL A 714 17.01 -35.21 22.58
C VAL A 714 16.72 -33.76 22.19
N ALA A 715 17.34 -33.26 21.13
CA ALA A 715 17.11 -31.91 20.64
C ALA A 715 15.65 -31.71 20.21
N LEU A 716 15.06 -32.65 19.47
CA LEU A 716 13.65 -32.59 19.04
C LEU A 716 12.68 -32.61 20.22
N ARG A 717 12.90 -33.46 21.22
CA ARG A 717 12.02 -33.52 22.39
C ARG A 717 11.99 -32.23 23.19
N GLU A 718 13.16 -31.61 23.40
CA GLU A 718 13.24 -30.40 24.21
C GLU A 718 12.81 -29.15 23.44
N THR A 719 13.26 -29.00 22.19
CA THR A 719 12.97 -27.80 21.39
C THR A 719 11.62 -27.84 20.71
N GLY A 720 11.10 -29.03 20.37
CA GLY A 720 9.86 -29.19 19.61
C GLY A 720 8.62 -28.63 20.33
N VAL A 721 8.50 -28.82 21.65
CA VAL A 721 7.39 -28.25 22.43
C VAL A 721 7.44 -26.71 22.39
N SER A 722 8.63 -26.13 22.55
CA SER A 722 8.81 -24.68 22.50
C SER A 722 8.48 -24.13 21.10
N MET A 723 8.91 -24.81 20.04
CA MET A 723 8.58 -24.43 18.66
C MET A 723 7.07 -24.50 18.39
N LEU A 724 6.38 -25.52 18.89
CA LEU A 724 4.92 -25.63 18.76
C LEU A 724 4.20 -24.48 19.45
N TYR A 725 4.63 -24.06 20.65
CA TYR A 725 4.01 -22.95 21.36
C TYR A 725 4.18 -21.65 20.59
N THR A 726 5.41 -21.38 20.15
CA THR A 726 5.73 -20.22 19.31
C THR A 726 4.91 -20.24 18.03
N TYR A 727 4.83 -21.38 17.34
CA TYR A 727 4.02 -21.54 16.14
C TYR A 727 2.54 -21.22 16.40
N ILE A 728 1.93 -21.78 17.45
CA ILE A 728 0.50 -21.56 17.74
C ILE A 728 0.22 -20.07 17.96
N ILE A 729 1.08 -19.40 18.73
CA ILE A 729 0.95 -17.96 19.02
C ILE A 729 1.07 -17.15 17.73
N LEU A 730 2.08 -17.44 16.90
CA LEU A 730 2.28 -16.74 15.65
C LEU A 730 1.15 -17.01 14.65
N PHE A 731 0.70 -18.26 14.52
CA PHE A 731 -0.40 -18.65 13.65
C PHE A 731 -1.68 -17.88 13.97
N PHE A 732 -2.09 -17.91 15.24
CA PHE A 732 -3.28 -17.18 15.70
C PHE A 732 -3.06 -15.67 15.72
N GLY A 733 -1.82 -15.21 15.90
CA GLY A 733 -1.46 -13.81 15.85
C GLY A 733 -1.55 -13.21 14.45
N PHE A 734 -1.07 -13.90 13.41
CA PHE A 734 -1.14 -13.42 12.03
C PHE A 734 -2.52 -13.63 11.39
N ILE A 735 -3.25 -14.69 11.76
CA ILE A 735 -4.56 -14.96 11.15
C ILE A 735 -5.61 -13.87 11.49
N ILE A 736 -5.39 -13.04 12.51
CA ILE A 736 -6.27 -11.90 12.81
C ILE A 736 -6.35 -10.91 11.64
N PHE A 737 -5.29 -10.81 10.83
CA PHE A 737 -5.29 -9.92 9.67
C PHE A 737 -6.18 -10.42 8.54
N ALA A 738 -6.58 -11.71 8.55
CA ALA A 738 -7.51 -12.27 7.58
C ALA A 738 -8.90 -11.60 7.62
N PHE A 739 -9.21 -10.86 8.68
CA PHE A 739 -10.45 -10.08 8.86
C PHE A 739 -10.37 -8.65 8.29
N SER A 740 -9.28 -8.27 7.61
CA SER A 740 -9.14 -6.96 6.96
C SER A 740 -10.06 -6.80 5.76
N GLU A 741 -10.55 -5.58 5.55
CA GLU A 741 -11.18 -5.15 4.30
C GLU A 741 -10.13 -4.86 3.21
N PHE A 742 -8.89 -4.55 3.57
CA PHE A 742 -7.80 -4.42 2.62
C PHE A 742 -7.26 -5.78 2.22
N GLU A 743 -7.34 -6.08 0.92
CA GLU A 743 -6.98 -7.40 0.39
C GLU A 743 -5.51 -7.75 0.67
N GLY A 744 -4.61 -6.77 0.57
CA GLY A 744 -3.19 -6.94 0.87
C GLY A 744 -2.91 -7.36 2.33
N THR A 745 -3.57 -6.72 3.30
CA THR A 745 -3.45 -7.07 4.73
C THR A 745 -4.06 -8.43 5.04
N LYS A 746 -5.21 -8.74 4.41
CA LYS A 746 -5.83 -10.06 4.50
C LYS A 746 -4.92 -11.17 3.99
N ASN A 747 -4.34 -10.98 2.80
CA ASN A 747 -3.41 -11.94 2.21
C ASN A 747 -2.13 -12.09 3.05
N LEU A 748 -1.60 -10.99 3.60
CA LEU A 748 -0.49 -11.02 4.57
C LEU A 748 -0.79 -11.97 5.75
N GLY A 749 -1.97 -11.86 6.36
CA GLY A 749 -2.37 -12.72 7.47
C GLY A 749 -2.49 -14.20 7.11
N ILE A 750 -3.27 -14.50 6.07
CA ILE A 750 -3.53 -15.88 5.63
C ILE A 750 -2.24 -16.56 5.18
N LEU A 751 -1.50 -15.91 4.28
CA LEU A 751 -0.30 -16.49 3.69
C LEU A 751 0.78 -16.66 4.75
N THR A 752 1.04 -15.67 5.62
CA THR A 752 2.04 -15.82 6.69
C THR A 752 1.70 -16.99 7.62
N SER A 753 0.44 -17.16 8.03
CA SER A 753 0.02 -18.29 8.87
C SER A 753 0.25 -19.65 8.18
N ILE A 754 0.02 -19.74 6.86
CA ILE A 754 0.34 -20.93 6.07
C ILE A 754 1.86 -21.13 6.00
N THR A 755 2.62 -20.09 5.67
CA THR A 755 4.09 -20.12 5.60
C THR A 755 4.69 -20.63 6.91
N LEU A 756 4.24 -20.11 8.04
CA LEU A 756 4.74 -20.52 9.36
C LEU A 756 4.35 -21.96 9.72
N THR A 757 3.20 -22.44 9.24
CA THR A 757 2.83 -23.86 9.37
C THR A 757 3.80 -24.74 8.60
N ILE A 758 4.11 -24.39 7.35
CA ILE A 758 5.09 -25.14 6.55
C ILE A 758 6.49 -25.02 7.16
N ALA A 759 6.88 -23.84 7.68
CA ALA A 759 8.15 -23.63 8.34
C ALA A 759 8.32 -24.51 9.59
N LEU A 760 7.29 -24.64 10.41
CA LEU A 760 7.31 -25.56 11.55
C LEU A 760 7.52 -27.01 11.08
N LEU A 761 6.78 -27.44 10.05
CA LEU A 761 6.87 -28.81 9.52
C LEU A 761 8.25 -29.10 8.92
N THR A 762 8.80 -28.19 8.12
CA THR A 762 10.13 -28.37 7.53
C THR A 762 11.22 -28.38 8.60
N ASN A 763 11.10 -27.55 9.64
CA ASN A 763 12.07 -27.52 10.75
C ASN A 763 11.97 -28.74 11.70
N LEU A 764 10.79 -29.32 11.91
CA LEU A 764 10.62 -30.51 12.77
C LEU A 764 10.83 -31.84 12.04
N LEU A 765 10.64 -31.89 10.72
CA LEU A 765 10.72 -33.12 9.93
C LEU A 765 11.95 -33.14 9.01
N LEU A 766 12.13 -32.11 8.19
CA LEU A 766 13.15 -32.11 7.14
C LEU A 766 14.53 -31.77 7.70
N LEU A 767 14.68 -30.72 8.50
CA LEU A 767 15.96 -30.30 9.07
C LEU A 767 16.67 -31.45 9.84
N PRO A 768 16.01 -32.18 10.77
CA PRO A 768 16.67 -33.26 11.48
C PRO A 768 16.98 -34.45 10.56
N SER A 769 16.13 -34.72 9.57
CA SER A 769 16.35 -35.76 8.56
C SER A 769 17.60 -35.47 7.70
N ILE A 770 17.78 -34.20 7.31
CA ILE A 770 18.96 -33.70 6.60
C ILE A 770 20.21 -33.92 7.46
N ILE A 771 20.19 -33.49 8.73
CA ILE A 771 21.34 -33.64 9.64
C ILE A 771 21.72 -35.11 9.82
N MET A 772 20.74 -35.99 10.09
CA MET A 772 21.01 -37.42 10.25
C MET A 772 21.51 -38.12 8.97
N TYR A 773 21.30 -37.52 7.79
CA TYR A 773 21.83 -38.03 6.53
C TYR A 773 23.27 -37.54 6.28
N PHE A 774 23.54 -36.24 6.46
CA PHE A 774 24.83 -35.63 6.11
C PHE A 774 25.89 -35.68 7.23
N ASP A 775 25.49 -35.76 8.50
CA ASP A 775 26.42 -35.69 9.64
C ASP A 775 27.07 -37.05 9.99
N LYS A 776 26.68 -38.15 9.32
CA LYS A 776 27.33 -39.47 9.43
C LYS A 776 28.83 -39.45 9.09
N ASN A 777 29.25 -38.55 8.21
CA ASN A 777 30.66 -38.41 7.81
C ASN A 777 31.52 -37.62 8.82
N LEU A 778 30.89 -36.77 9.65
CA LEU A 778 31.52 -35.99 10.71
C LEU A 778 31.67 -36.81 12.00
N GLU A 779 30.72 -37.69 12.31
CA GLU A 779 30.81 -38.71 13.36
C GLU A 779 32.13 -39.51 13.29
N ALA A 780 32.47 -40.01 12.10
CA ALA A 780 33.69 -40.78 11.87
C ALA A 780 34.98 -39.95 12.03
N THR A 781 34.91 -38.66 11.72
CA THR A 781 36.08 -37.75 11.72
C THR A 781 36.35 -37.21 13.14
N HIS A 782 35.31 -36.82 13.87
CA HIS A 782 35.41 -36.34 15.25
C HIS A 782 35.68 -37.47 16.25
N ARG A 783 35.08 -38.66 16.08
CA ARG A 783 35.48 -39.86 16.87
C ARG A 783 36.97 -40.16 16.69
N LYS A 784 37.51 -40.09 15.47
CA LYS A 784 38.95 -40.32 15.21
C LYS A 784 39.86 -39.29 15.88
N LYS A 785 39.43 -38.02 16.00
CA LYS A 785 40.18 -36.97 16.74
C LYS A 785 40.08 -37.17 18.26
N TYR A 786 38.90 -37.53 18.76
CA TYR A 786 38.64 -37.75 20.19
C TYR A 786 39.33 -39.02 20.72
N GLN A 787 39.28 -40.12 19.97
CA GLN A 787 39.98 -41.38 20.31
C GLN A 787 41.51 -41.26 20.25
N LYS A 788 42.06 -40.26 19.54
CA LYS A 788 43.51 -39.98 19.46
C LYS A 788 44.05 -39.14 20.63
N GLY A 789 43.27 -38.93 21.71
CA GLY A 789 43.74 -38.26 22.93
C GLY A 789 44.06 -36.77 22.79
N LYS A 790 43.71 -36.13 21.66
CA LYS A 790 43.97 -34.70 21.38
C LYS A 790 42.80 -33.76 21.75
N GLY A 791 41.76 -34.27 22.41
CA GLY A 791 40.62 -33.45 22.83
C GLY A 791 40.26 -33.71 24.27
N ASN A 792 40.82 -32.93 25.19
CA ASN A 792 40.33 -32.91 26.55
C ASN A 792 38.95 -32.22 26.56
N TYR A 793 38.02 -32.68 27.40
CA TYR A 793 36.65 -32.14 27.47
C TYR A 793 36.65 -30.62 27.79
N ALA A 794 37.68 -30.17 28.51
CA ALA A 794 37.95 -28.77 28.81
C ALA A 794 38.47 -27.97 27.60
N ASP A 795 39.21 -28.59 26.67
CA ASP A 795 39.82 -27.89 25.53
C ASP A 795 38.82 -27.60 24.42
N LEU A 796 37.78 -28.42 24.23
CA LEU A 796 36.71 -28.16 23.24
C LEU A 796 35.70 -27.09 23.71
N ILE A 797 35.51 -26.95 25.03
CA ILE A 797 34.75 -25.85 25.62
C ILE A 797 35.62 -24.58 25.65
N ASN A 798 36.92 -24.70 25.92
CA ASN A 798 37.86 -23.58 25.92
C ASN A 798 38.25 -23.10 24.51
N GLU A 799 38.28 -23.92 23.46
CA GLU A 799 38.47 -23.45 22.08
C GLU A 799 37.25 -22.63 21.62
N ASN A 800 36.03 -23.09 21.94
CA ASN A 800 34.81 -22.32 21.64
C ASN A 800 34.63 -21.06 22.53
N ASN A 801 35.16 -21.05 23.75
CA ASN A 801 35.12 -19.88 24.65
C ASN A 801 36.35 -18.95 24.55
N LYS A 802 37.52 -19.42 24.08
CA LYS A 802 38.70 -18.56 23.81
C LYS A 802 38.54 -17.80 22.48
N GLU A 803 37.88 -18.38 21.48
CA GLU A 803 37.56 -17.67 20.23
C GLU A 803 36.33 -16.74 20.34
N SER A 804 35.78 -16.53 21.54
CA SER A 804 34.77 -15.50 21.84
C SER A 804 35.32 -14.36 22.71
N LYS A 805 36.65 -14.32 22.92
CA LYS A 805 37.33 -13.28 23.71
C LYS A 805 38.51 -12.61 22.99
N ASN A 806 38.63 -12.80 21.66
CA ASN A 806 39.47 -11.95 20.81
C ASN A 806 38.59 -11.13 19.88
#